data_AF-A0A2V5PA96-F1
#
_entry.id   AF-A0A2V5PA96-F1
#
_cell.length_a   1.000
_cell.length_b   1.000
_cell.length_c   1.000
_cell.angle_alpha   90.00
_cell.angle_beta   90.00
_cell.angle_gamma   90.00
#
_symmetry.space_group_name_H-M   'P 1'
#
loop_
_entity.id
_entity.type
_entity.pdbx_description
1 polymer ?
#
loop_
_entity_poly.entity_id
_entity_poly.type
_entity_poly.pdbx_seq_one_letter_code
_entity_poly.pdbx_strand_id
1 'polypeptide(L)'
;FKYGSGTGTDLSPIRSSKEKLSGGGRPSGPLSFLKVYDQVANVVKSGGKTRRAAKMNTLRDWHGDIEEFIDAKQKEERKAWALIEEGYDGSYNGDAYGSVMYQNENLSVRVSDEFMKAALEGGEWWTRATTTGQPLEKKDASRLLDKIAEGTWICGDPGLQYDGAIQKWHTCKGTEPIHSTNPCSEYVFLNNTACNLASLNLMKFKREDGTFDVERFKAAVRLYITAQEILVDNASYPTKEIAENSHLYRTLGLGYANLGSLIMSYGLPYDSNEGRALAGAISAIMTGHAYEHSAEMAAVTGPFEGYHDARCAHVSKPVTKDNVDSMLGVIQLHRDAVEEIQPSLEFSYLKDEARKTWDGALARGRRAGYRNAQVTVLAPTGTIAFLMDCDTTGVEPDIALVKYKLLAGGGLLKIVNRTVPDALRRLGYRENEIAAIVAHIERHDTIEDVAGEGGVVISSGLKPEHLPVFDCAFKAYKGKRSIQYLAHLKMMAAVQPFISGAISKTVNLPNEARVQEIRDAYAQAWKMGLKCVAIYRDGSKRSQPLNTRKTNEGGDKAETGSAGEAAALQARVRELEQEVVKLREQAGMPLRRRLPETRKAYTHKFEIAGHEGYLTVGVFDNGQPGELFVTMAKEGSTIGGLMDSVGALTSMALQYGVPLEALVKKFAHQRFEPSGFTKNPEIRNASSITDYVFRWMALQFIPGYRELNTLNPSQPELTMPGLLEELKKKVNRPVSDLPLSDDTDLIGLPAGNDSGNGARNGSGSVHGRAITTLSDAIAHFQRDAPTCPNCGHVAVRNGACFKCLNCGESLGCS
;
A
#
# COMPACT_ATOMS: atom_id res chain seq x y z
N PHE A 1 -8.46 -7.69 3.38
CA PHE A 1 -8.94 -6.47 2.68
C PHE A 1 -9.44 -5.35 3.60
N LYS A 2 -10.45 -5.56 4.47
CA LYS A 2 -11.03 -4.49 5.32
C LYS A 2 -9.98 -3.61 6.03
N TYR A 3 -8.92 -4.24 6.54
CA TYR A 3 -7.83 -3.59 7.28
C TYR A 3 -6.55 -3.34 6.45
N GLY A 4 -6.64 -3.36 5.11
CA GLY A 4 -5.49 -3.10 4.23
C GLY A 4 -4.59 -4.29 3.92
N SER A 5 -4.95 -5.50 4.35
CA SER A 5 -4.22 -6.72 4.00
C SER A 5 -4.45 -7.15 2.54
N GLY A 6 -3.41 -7.70 1.91
CA GLY A 6 -3.49 -8.40 0.64
C GLY A 6 -3.62 -9.91 0.80
N THR A 7 -4.03 -10.63 -0.26
CA THR A 7 -4.15 -12.10 -0.25
C THR A 7 -3.75 -12.72 -1.58
N GLY A 8 -3.07 -13.86 -1.51
CA GLY A 8 -2.85 -14.74 -2.65
C GLY A 8 -3.71 -15.99 -2.54
N THR A 9 -4.19 -16.51 -3.66
CA THR A 9 -5.14 -17.63 -3.68
C THR A 9 -4.79 -18.63 -4.78
N ASP A 10 -4.67 -19.91 -4.43
CA ASP A 10 -4.62 -21.00 -5.41
C ASP A 10 -6.03 -21.35 -5.87
N LEU A 11 -6.31 -21.22 -7.17
CA LEU A 11 -7.59 -21.59 -7.78
C LEU A 11 -7.59 -23.02 -8.34
N SER A 12 -6.43 -23.69 -8.34
CA SER A 12 -6.28 -25.05 -8.89
C SER A 12 -7.19 -26.11 -8.25
N PRO A 13 -7.60 -26.02 -6.97
CA PRO A 13 -8.57 -26.95 -6.39
C PRO A 13 -10.00 -26.83 -6.94
N ILE A 14 -10.34 -25.75 -7.64
CA ILE A 14 -11.66 -25.57 -8.23
C ILE A 14 -11.81 -26.53 -9.43
N ARG A 15 -12.98 -27.17 -9.55
CA ARG A 15 -13.26 -28.08 -10.67
C ARG A 15 -13.18 -27.36 -12.01
N SER A 16 -12.51 -27.97 -12.98
CA SER A 16 -12.34 -27.41 -14.32
C SER A 16 -13.65 -27.35 -15.11
N SER A 17 -13.86 -26.30 -15.90
CA SER A 17 -15.02 -26.14 -16.80
C SER A 17 -15.11 -27.24 -17.88
N LYS A 18 -14.01 -27.97 -18.07
CA LYS A 18 -13.90 -29.10 -19.01
C LYS A 18 -14.41 -30.42 -18.41
N GLU A 19 -14.64 -30.49 -17.10
CA GLU A 19 -15.14 -31.68 -16.41
C GLU A 19 -16.66 -31.83 -16.51
N LYS A 20 -17.20 -33.02 -16.20
CA LYS A 20 -18.64 -33.29 -16.14
C LYS A 20 -19.16 -33.21 -14.70
N LEU A 21 -20.39 -32.74 -14.53
CA LEU A 21 -21.12 -32.82 -13.26
C LEU A 21 -21.93 -34.13 -13.16
N SER A 22 -22.13 -34.63 -11.93
CA SER A 22 -22.90 -35.85 -11.67
C SER A 22 -24.37 -35.74 -12.11
N GLY A 23 -24.95 -34.53 -12.03
CA GLY A 23 -26.33 -34.25 -12.48
C GLY A 23 -26.48 -33.88 -13.96
N GLY A 24 -25.42 -34.00 -14.77
CA GLY A 24 -25.37 -33.48 -16.14
C GLY A 24 -24.88 -32.02 -16.21
N GLY A 25 -24.37 -31.62 -17.38
CA GLY A 25 -23.77 -30.30 -17.60
C GLY A 25 -22.27 -30.18 -17.26
N ARG A 26 -21.75 -28.95 -17.34
CA ARG A 26 -20.35 -28.59 -17.07
C ARG A 26 -20.28 -27.54 -15.95
N PRO A 27 -19.28 -27.61 -15.05
CA PRO A 27 -19.07 -26.57 -14.04
C PRO A 27 -18.62 -25.27 -14.70
N SER A 28 -18.74 -24.15 -13.97
CA SER A 28 -18.39 -22.81 -14.45
C SER A 28 -16.88 -22.51 -14.46
N GLY A 29 -16.06 -23.38 -13.86
CA GLY A 29 -14.59 -23.25 -13.79
C GLY A 29 -14.08 -22.13 -12.88
N PRO A 30 -12.76 -22.07 -12.64
CA PRO A 30 -12.12 -21.11 -11.74
C PRO A 30 -12.26 -19.65 -12.22
N LEU A 31 -12.29 -19.39 -13.53
CA LEU A 31 -12.42 -18.04 -14.07
C LEU A 31 -13.74 -17.36 -13.65
N SER A 32 -14.81 -18.13 -13.44
CA SER A 32 -16.08 -17.57 -12.98
C SER A 32 -15.99 -17.07 -11.54
N PHE A 33 -15.27 -17.78 -10.67
CA PHE A 33 -14.98 -17.34 -9.30
C PHE A 33 -14.00 -16.16 -9.28
N LEU A 34 -13.02 -16.18 -10.18
CA LEU A 34 -12.08 -15.09 -10.38
C LEU A 34 -12.80 -13.76 -10.67
N LYS A 35 -13.83 -13.75 -11.53
CA LYS A 35 -14.69 -12.56 -11.75
C LYS A 35 -15.35 -12.06 -10.49
N VAL A 36 -15.86 -12.95 -9.64
CA VAL A 36 -16.48 -12.56 -8.36
C VAL A 36 -15.42 -11.94 -7.44
N TYR A 37 -14.25 -12.54 -7.37
CA TYR A 37 -13.14 -12.06 -6.55
C TYR A 37 -12.61 -10.70 -6.99
N ASP A 38 -12.50 -10.46 -8.29
CA ASP A 38 -12.16 -9.16 -8.86
C ASP A 38 -13.15 -8.08 -8.40
N GLN A 39 -14.45 -8.36 -8.46
CA GLN A 39 -15.48 -7.42 -8.01
C GLN A 39 -15.47 -7.19 -6.50
N VAL A 40 -15.21 -8.23 -5.70
CA VAL A 40 -15.02 -8.06 -4.25
C VAL A 40 -13.81 -7.18 -3.97
N ALA A 41 -12.70 -7.36 -4.69
CA ALA A 41 -11.49 -6.54 -4.54
C ALA A 41 -11.72 -5.07 -4.97
N ASN A 42 -12.57 -4.85 -5.97
CA ASN A 42 -12.99 -3.51 -6.41
C ASN A 42 -13.87 -2.81 -5.35
N VAL A 43 -14.83 -3.52 -4.77
CA VAL A 43 -15.80 -2.97 -3.80
C VAL A 43 -15.16 -2.75 -2.43
N VAL A 44 -14.38 -3.72 -1.92
CA VAL A 44 -13.75 -3.65 -0.60
C VAL A 44 -12.45 -2.83 -0.69
N LYS A 45 -12.60 -1.51 -0.88
CA LYS A 45 -11.47 -0.56 -0.85
C LYS A 45 -10.92 -0.43 0.57
N SER A 46 -9.61 -0.60 0.72
CA SER A 46 -8.95 -0.50 2.02
C SER A 46 -8.75 0.96 2.46
N GLY A 47 -8.99 1.25 3.75
CA GLY A 47 -8.45 2.47 4.41
C GLY A 47 -9.08 3.82 4.07
N GLY A 48 -10.31 3.86 3.54
CA GLY A 48 -10.98 5.13 3.19
C GLY A 48 -10.68 5.56 1.75
N LYS A 49 -11.67 5.34 0.88
CA LYS A 49 -11.84 5.80 -0.51
C LYS A 49 -10.72 5.56 -1.57
N THR A 50 -9.43 5.39 -1.26
CA THR A 50 -8.37 5.54 -2.30
C THR A 50 -7.49 4.32 -2.63
N ARG A 51 -7.48 3.21 -1.86
CA ARG A 51 -6.58 2.07 -2.14
C ARG A 51 -7.32 0.76 -2.43
N ARG A 52 -7.14 0.21 -3.64
CA ARG A 52 -7.69 -1.11 -4.05
C ARG A 52 -7.16 -2.23 -3.15
N ALA A 53 -7.94 -3.28 -2.99
CA ALA A 53 -7.48 -4.51 -2.35
C ALA A 53 -6.33 -5.13 -3.16
N ALA A 54 -5.27 -5.59 -2.48
CA ALA A 54 -4.17 -6.30 -3.13
C ALA A 54 -4.50 -7.79 -3.23
N LYS A 55 -4.88 -8.28 -4.41
CA LYS A 55 -5.20 -9.69 -4.65
C LYS A 55 -4.31 -10.29 -5.72
N MET A 56 -3.90 -11.54 -5.55
CA MET A 56 -3.26 -12.35 -6.59
C MET A 56 -3.91 -13.73 -6.65
N ASN A 57 -4.09 -14.26 -7.85
CA ASN A 57 -4.59 -15.61 -8.04
C ASN A 57 -3.59 -16.44 -8.85
N THR A 58 -3.47 -17.70 -8.45
CA THR A 58 -2.58 -18.68 -9.07
C THR A 58 -3.39 -19.80 -9.69
N LEU A 59 -2.96 -20.29 -10.85
CA LEU A 59 -3.45 -21.53 -11.43
C LEU A 59 -2.26 -22.39 -11.89
N ARG A 60 -2.31 -23.69 -11.61
CA ARG A 60 -1.26 -24.63 -12.04
C ARG A 60 -1.35 -24.96 -13.53
N ASP A 61 -0.19 -25.11 -14.13
CA ASP A 61 0.07 -25.49 -15.53
C ASP A 61 -0.75 -26.68 -16.06
N TRP A 62 -1.06 -27.67 -15.22
CA TRP A 62 -1.85 -28.85 -15.62
C TRP A 62 -3.37 -28.64 -15.56
N HIS A 63 -3.86 -27.53 -15.01
CA HIS A 63 -5.30 -27.34 -14.79
C HIS A 63 -6.07 -27.27 -16.13
N GLY A 64 -7.28 -27.84 -16.19
CA GLY A 64 -8.07 -27.89 -17.43
C GLY A 64 -8.44 -26.54 -18.05
N ASP A 65 -8.48 -25.47 -17.26
CA ASP A 65 -8.78 -24.09 -17.70
C ASP A 65 -7.53 -23.20 -17.80
N ILE A 66 -6.33 -23.78 -17.87
CA ILE A 66 -5.07 -23.01 -17.84
C ILE A 66 -4.94 -22.05 -19.02
N GLU A 67 -5.38 -22.45 -20.20
CA GLU A 67 -5.26 -21.63 -21.40
C GLU A 67 -6.17 -20.40 -21.33
N GLU A 68 -7.40 -20.57 -20.84
CA GLU A 68 -8.32 -19.47 -20.61
C GLU A 68 -7.82 -18.52 -19.51
N PHE A 69 -7.18 -19.06 -18.47
CA PHE A 69 -6.58 -18.26 -17.40
C PHE A 69 -5.43 -17.39 -17.91
N ILE A 70 -4.55 -17.94 -18.76
CA ILE A 70 -3.47 -17.18 -19.42
C ILE A 70 -4.04 -16.05 -20.28
N ASP A 71 -5.12 -16.34 -21.00
CA ASP A 71 -5.74 -15.37 -21.90
C ASP A 71 -6.62 -14.31 -21.20
N ALA A 72 -6.92 -14.49 -19.91
CA ALA A 72 -8.00 -13.77 -19.24
C ALA A 72 -7.82 -12.25 -19.30
N LYS A 73 -6.68 -11.74 -18.82
CA LYS A 73 -6.40 -10.30 -18.79
C LYS A 73 -6.17 -9.70 -20.16
N GLN A 74 -5.43 -10.39 -21.04
CA GLN A 74 -5.17 -9.84 -22.38
C GLN A 74 -6.46 -9.65 -23.20
N LYS A 75 -7.49 -10.49 -23.00
CA LYS A 75 -8.79 -10.32 -23.64
C LYS A 75 -9.56 -9.12 -23.08
N GLU A 76 -9.51 -8.91 -21.77
CA GLU A 76 -10.14 -7.74 -21.12
C GLU A 76 -9.41 -6.43 -21.46
N GLU A 77 -8.08 -6.46 -21.59
CA GLU A 77 -7.28 -5.30 -21.98
C GLU A 77 -7.65 -4.81 -23.38
N ARG A 78 -7.85 -5.72 -24.35
CA ARG A 78 -8.34 -5.38 -25.69
C ARG A 78 -9.73 -4.73 -25.67
N LYS A 79 -10.61 -5.13 -24.75
CA LYS A 79 -11.92 -4.49 -24.56
C LYS A 79 -11.77 -3.07 -24.01
N ALA A 80 -10.90 -2.90 -23.01
CA ALA A 80 -10.61 -1.57 -22.46
C ALA A 80 -10.06 -0.64 -23.54
N TRP A 81 -9.16 -1.11 -24.41
CA TRP A 81 -8.64 -0.31 -25.51
C TRP A 81 -9.71 0.08 -26.52
N ALA A 82 -10.60 -0.84 -26.90
CA ALA A 82 -11.73 -0.52 -27.77
C ALA A 82 -12.67 0.54 -27.14
N LEU A 83 -12.92 0.46 -25.83
CA LEU A 83 -13.69 1.50 -25.12
C LEU A 83 -12.96 2.86 -25.13
N ILE A 84 -11.65 2.88 -24.91
CA ILE A 84 -10.87 4.11 -24.95
C ILE A 84 -10.88 4.74 -26.35
N GLU A 85 -10.77 3.92 -27.39
CA GLU A 85 -10.84 4.37 -28.79
C GLU A 85 -12.20 4.99 -29.13
N GLU A 86 -13.28 4.51 -28.50
CA GLU A 86 -14.62 5.09 -28.59
C GLU A 86 -14.83 6.31 -27.66
N GLY A 87 -13.79 6.76 -26.95
CA GLY A 87 -13.80 8.00 -26.17
C GLY A 87 -14.14 7.86 -24.68
N TYR A 88 -14.21 6.64 -24.14
CA TYR A 88 -14.34 6.43 -22.70
C TYR A 88 -13.05 6.80 -21.96
N ASP A 89 -13.17 7.25 -20.70
CA ASP A 89 -12.01 7.63 -19.89
C ASP A 89 -11.07 6.44 -19.66
N GLY A 90 -9.86 6.55 -20.23
CA GLY A 90 -8.77 5.58 -20.11
C GLY A 90 -7.89 5.76 -18.88
N SER A 91 -8.21 6.70 -17.98
CA SER A 91 -7.52 6.84 -16.71
C SER A 91 -7.63 5.55 -15.88
N TYR A 92 -6.70 5.32 -14.96
CA TYR A 92 -6.66 4.08 -14.17
C TYR A 92 -7.96 3.80 -13.37
N ASN A 93 -8.70 4.85 -13.03
CA ASN A 93 -10.02 4.76 -12.38
C ASN A 93 -11.17 5.22 -13.30
N GLY A 94 -10.90 5.37 -14.58
CA GLY A 94 -11.87 5.78 -15.60
C GLY A 94 -12.80 4.64 -16.00
N ASP A 95 -13.86 5.00 -16.70
CA ASP A 95 -14.97 4.10 -17.04
C ASP A 95 -14.52 2.90 -17.90
N ALA A 96 -13.50 3.07 -18.76
CA ALA A 96 -13.01 1.97 -19.60
C ALA A 96 -12.41 0.83 -18.76
N TYR A 97 -11.48 1.17 -17.85
CA TYR A 97 -10.86 0.18 -16.97
C TYR A 97 -11.80 -0.26 -15.83
N GLY A 98 -12.76 0.58 -15.43
CA GLY A 98 -13.75 0.24 -14.42
C GLY A 98 -14.82 -0.76 -14.86
N SER A 99 -15.02 -0.94 -16.18
CA SER A 99 -16.08 -1.79 -16.75
C SER A 99 -15.60 -3.18 -17.20
N VAL A 100 -14.29 -3.39 -17.31
CA VAL A 100 -13.69 -4.68 -17.69
C VAL A 100 -13.30 -5.53 -16.46
N MET A 101 -13.13 -6.83 -16.66
CA MET A 101 -12.86 -7.77 -15.57
C MET A 101 -11.37 -7.97 -15.30
N TYR A 102 -11.06 -8.53 -14.13
CA TYR A 102 -9.72 -8.98 -13.70
C TYR A 102 -8.68 -7.87 -13.48
N GLN A 103 -9.09 -6.60 -13.46
CA GLN A 103 -8.19 -5.45 -13.28
C GLN A 103 -7.82 -5.18 -11.82
N ASN A 104 -8.46 -5.85 -10.85
CA ASN A 104 -8.25 -5.64 -9.42
C ASN A 104 -7.47 -6.79 -8.76
N GLU A 105 -6.87 -7.64 -9.55
CA GLU A 105 -6.08 -8.78 -9.10
C GLU A 105 -4.92 -9.05 -10.04
N ASN A 106 -3.83 -9.62 -9.53
CA ASN A 106 -2.70 -10.09 -10.33
C ASN A 106 -2.89 -11.57 -10.66
N LEU A 107 -2.49 -12.00 -11.87
CA LEU A 107 -2.56 -13.39 -12.27
C LEU A 107 -1.16 -13.98 -12.35
N SER A 108 -0.99 -15.22 -11.88
CA SER A 108 0.27 -15.93 -11.99
C SER A 108 0.05 -17.40 -12.33
N VAL A 109 0.87 -17.93 -13.24
CA VAL A 109 0.86 -19.36 -13.55
C VAL A 109 1.91 -20.05 -12.68
N ARG A 110 1.52 -21.15 -12.04
CA ARG A 110 2.44 -22.04 -11.31
C ARG A 110 2.86 -23.17 -12.23
N VAL A 111 4.12 -23.17 -12.67
CA VAL A 111 4.66 -24.15 -13.62
C VAL A 111 5.51 -25.20 -12.91
N SER A 112 5.37 -26.45 -13.34
CA SER A 112 6.21 -27.56 -12.95
C SER A 112 7.52 -27.59 -13.76
N ASP A 113 8.52 -28.32 -13.26
CA ASP A 113 9.76 -28.54 -14.02
C ASP A 113 9.50 -29.38 -15.28
N GLU A 114 8.52 -30.29 -15.22
CA GLU A 114 8.05 -31.08 -16.35
C GLU A 114 7.45 -30.22 -17.45
N PHE A 115 6.61 -29.23 -17.09
CA PHE A 115 6.06 -28.29 -18.06
C PHE A 115 7.15 -27.44 -18.69
N MET A 116 8.08 -26.91 -17.89
CA MET A 116 9.15 -26.07 -18.42
C MET A 116 10.06 -26.84 -19.38
N LYS A 117 10.40 -28.10 -19.08
CA LYS A 117 11.14 -28.97 -20.01
C LYS A 117 10.35 -29.19 -21.29
N ALA A 118 9.09 -29.61 -21.20
CA ALA A 118 8.23 -29.81 -22.36
C ALA A 118 8.10 -28.53 -23.21
N ALA A 119 7.94 -27.37 -22.58
CA ALA A 119 7.78 -26.10 -23.28
C ALA A 119 9.05 -25.66 -24.05
N LEU A 120 10.23 -26.02 -23.54
CA LEU A 120 11.50 -25.70 -24.20
C LEU A 120 11.88 -26.72 -25.27
N GLU A 121 11.47 -27.98 -25.12
CA GLU A 121 11.76 -29.07 -26.04
C GLU A 121 10.68 -29.25 -27.13
N GLY A 122 9.59 -28.48 -27.10
CA GLY A 122 8.48 -28.60 -28.05
C GLY A 122 7.60 -29.83 -27.78
N GLY A 123 7.50 -30.24 -26.52
CA GLY A 123 6.74 -31.39 -26.07
C GLY A 123 5.24 -31.12 -25.86
N GLU A 124 4.51 -32.22 -25.75
CA GLU A 124 3.06 -32.22 -25.52
C GLU A 124 2.76 -32.01 -24.02
N TRP A 125 1.65 -31.34 -23.73
CA TRP A 125 1.19 -31.11 -22.36
C TRP A 125 -0.27 -31.52 -22.19
N TRP A 126 -0.53 -32.44 -21.27
CA TRP A 126 -1.89 -32.89 -20.96
C TRP A 126 -2.44 -32.14 -19.76
N THR A 127 -3.54 -31.42 -19.96
CA THR A 127 -4.32 -30.91 -18.84
C THR A 127 -5.03 -32.05 -18.14
N ARG A 128 -5.37 -31.86 -16.86
CA ARG A 128 -5.91 -32.91 -16.00
C ARG A 128 -7.19 -32.45 -15.32
N ALA A 129 -8.10 -33.38 -15.12
CA ALA A 129 -9.30 -33.18 -14.32
C ALA A 129 -8.92 -32.98 -12.86
N THR A 130 -9.43 -31.94 -12.23
CA THR A 130 -9.13 -31.63 -10.82
C THR A 130 -9.66 -32.72 -9.90
N THR A 131 -10.79 -33.35 -10.24
CA THR A 131 -11.42 -34.38 -9.40
C THR A 131 -10.83 -35.78 -9.53
N THR A 132 -10.35 -36.16 -10.71
CA THR A 132 -9.90 -37.54 -11.00
C THR A 132 -8.43 -37.65 -11.37
N GLY A 133 -7.76 -36.53 -11.67
CA GLY A 133 -6.39 -36.49 -12.19
C GLY A 133 -6.24 -37.02 -13.63
N GLN A 134 -7.34 -37.45 -14.28
CA GLN A 134 -7.31 -38.03 -15.61
C GLN A 134 -7.02 -36.97 -16.68
N PRO A 135 -6.31 -37.31 -17.77
CA PRO A 135 -6.08 -36.41 -18.89
C PRO A 135 -7.39 -35.88 -19.48
N LEU A 136 -7.44 -34.57 -19.74
CA LEU A 136 -8.59 -33.89 -20.34
C LEU A 136 -8.28 -33.48 -21.78
N GLU A 137 -7.43 -32.48 -21.95
CA GLU A 137 -7.10 -31.92 -23.25
C GLU A 137 -5.59 -31.94 -23.46
N LYS A 138 -5.20 -32.31 -24.68
CA LYS A 138 -3.82 -32.25 -25.14
C LYS A 138 -3.52 -30.83 -25.65
N LYS A 139 -2.45 -30.24 -25.16
CA LYS A 139 -1.96 -28.90 -25.52
C LYS A 139 -0.50 -28.98 -25.97
N ASP A 140 -0.04 -27.92 -26.62
CA ASP A 140 1.38 -27.73 -26.94
C ASP A 140 2.02 -26.88 -25.82
N ALA A 141 3.03 -27.42 -25.15
CA ALA A 141 3.67 -26.76 -24.01
C ALA A 141 4.39 -25.47 -24.42
N SER A 142 5.07 -25.48 -25.59
CA SER A 142 5.78 -24.30 -26.09
C SER A 142 4.80 -23.18 -26.40
N ARG A 143 3.69 -23.51 -27.07
CA ARG A 143 2.63 -22.55 -27.39
C ARG A 143 2.00 -21.96 -26.14
N LEU A 144 1.78 -22.76 -25.09
CA LEU A 144 1.27 -22.22 -23.81
C LEU A 144 2.26 -21.22 -23.20
N LEU A 145 3.56 -21.53 -23.22
CA LEU A 145 4.59 -20.59 -22.76
C LEU A 145 4.66 -19.32 -23.63
N ASP A 146 4.47 -19.44 -24.95
CA ASP A 146 4.39 -18.29 -25.86
C ASP A 146 3.20 -17.39 -25.52
N LYS A 147 2.04 -17.97 -25.21
CA LYS A 147 0.85 -17.20 -24.77
C LYS A 147 1.06 -16.51 -23.44
N ILE A 148 1.78 -17.14 -22.49
CA ILE A 148 2.17 -16.50 -21.22
C ILE A 148 3.04 -15.28 -21.49
N ALA A 149 4.04 -15.42 -22.35
CA ALA A 149 4.93 -14.32 -22.74
C ALA A 149 4.17 -13.21 -23.48
N GLU A 150 3.24 -13.56 -24.38
CA GLU A 150 2.40 -12.61 -25.11
C GLU A 150 1.49 -11.84 -24.16
N GLY A 151 0.80 -12.50 -23.22
CA GLY A 151 -0.03 -11.84 -22.21
C GLY A 151 0.80 -10.85 -21.38
N THR A 152 1.97 -11.29 -20.91
CA THR A 152 2.92 -10.45 -20.16
C THR A 152 3.36 -9.24 -20.98
N TRP A 153 3.64 -9.44 -22.27
CA TRP A 153 3.95 -8.37 -23.20
C TRP A 153 2.78 -7.38 -23.29
N ILE A 154 1.55 -7.84 -23.50
CA ILE A 154 0.38 -6.98 -23.70
C ILE A 154 0.05 -6.17 -22.45
N CYS A 155 -0.01 -6.80 -21.27
CA CYS A 155 -0.61 -6.21 -20.07
C CYS A 155 0.20 -6.39 -18.77
N GLY A 156 1.36 -7.05 -18.81
CA GLY A 156 2.19 -7.35 -17.64
C GLY A 156 1.78 -8.58 -16.84
N ASP A 157 0.79 -9.35 -17.32
CA ASP A 157 0.27 -10.56 -16.69
C ASP A 157 0.07 -11.69 -17.72
N PRO A 158 0.19 -12.98 -17.35
CA PRO A 158 0.45 -13.46 -15.99
C PRO A 158 1.94 -13.51 -15.65
N GLY A 159 2.27 -13.34 -14.36
CA GLY A 159 3.59 -13.69 -13.82
C GLY A 159 3.82 -15.21 -13.76
N LEU A 160 5.05 -15.63 -13.48
CA LEU A 160 5.42 -17.05 -13.38
C LEU A 160 5.97 -17.41 -12.00
N GLN A 161 5.48 -18.54 -11.47
CA GLN A 161 5.97 -19.17 -10.24
C GLN A 161 6.49 -20.57 -10.56
N TYR A 162 7.70 -20.90 -10.13
CA TYR A 162 8.36 -22.16 -10.46
C TYR A 162 8.21 -23.15 -9.30
N ASP A 163 7.38 -24.18 -9.48
CA ASP A 163 7.04 -25.11 -8.40
C ASP A 163 8.26 -25.90 -7.91
N GLY A 164 9.12 -26.38 -8.82
CA GLY A 164 10.34 -27.10 -8.46
C GLY A 164 11.25 -26.32 -7.53
N ALA A 165 11.56 -25.07 -7.89
CA ALA A 165 12.36 -24.17 -7.04
C ALA A 165 11.66 -23.90 -5.70
N ILE A 166 10.35 -23.62 -5.70
CA ILE A 166 9.61 -23.33 -4.47
C ILE A 166 9.61 -24.52 -3.52
N GLN A 167 9.26 -25.72 -3.99
CA GLN A 167 9.22 -26.92 -3.14
C GLN A 167 10.63 -27.36 -2.70
N LYS A 168 11.67 -27.12 -3.51
CA LYS A 168 13.05 -27.44 -3.13
C LYS A 168 13.45 -26.74 -1.82
N TRP A 169 13.09 -25.47 -1.68
CA TRP A 169 13.44 -24.60 -0.55
C TRP A 169 12.35 -24.51 0.54
N HIS A 170 11.30 -25.34 0.47
CA HIS A 170 10.24 -25.37 1.47
C HIS A 170 10.73 -25.96 2.79
N THR A 171 10.66 -25.21 3.88
CA THR A 171 11.15 -25.65 5.20
C THR A 171 10.20 -26.61 5.90
N CYS A 172 8.91 -26.63 5.53
CA CYS A 172 7.87 -27.45 6.16
C CYS A 172 7.21 -28.46 5.20
N LYS A 173 8.01 -29.21 4.43
CA LYS A 173 7.52 -30.20 3.44
C LYS A 173 6.70 -31.33 4.08
N GLY A 174 6.93 -31.59 5.36
CA GLY A 174 6.21 -32.60 6.11
C GLY A 174 4.75 -32.27 6.32
N THR A 175 4.37 -30.99 6.35
CA THR A 175 2.97 -30.58 6.46
C THR A 175 2.21 -30.84 5.16
N GLU A 176 2.49 -30.03 4.13
CA GLU A 176 1.89 -30.09 2.80
C GLU A 176 2.77 -29.30 1.79
N PRO A 177 2.59 -29.49 0.47
CA PRO A 177 3.23 -28.66 -0.54
C PRO A 177 2.80 -27.19 -0.46
N ILE A 178 3.67 -26.27 -0.89
CA ILE A 178 3.27 -24.86 -1.03
C ILE A 178 2.42 -24.69 -2.29
N HIS A 179 1.21 -24.12 -2.14
CA HIS A 179 0.24 -24.03 -3.24
C HIS A 179 0.28 -22.70 -4.01
N SER A 180 0.54 -21.59 -3.33
CA SER A 180 0.58 -20.25 -3.93
C SER A 180 1.54 -19.36 -3.13
N THR A 181 1.53 -18.05 -3.42
CA THR A 181 2.32 -17.02 -2.76
C THR A 181 1.40 -15.87 -2.36
N ASN A 182 1.90 -14.86 -1.66
CA ASN A 182 1.17 -13.61 -1.45
C ASN A 182 1.13 -12.72 -2.73
N PRO A 183 0.42 -11.57 -2.72
CA PRO A 183 0.29 -10.71 -3.91
C PRO A 183 1.58 -10.16 -4.51
N CYS A 184 2.64 -10.09 -3.71
CA CYS A 184 3.93 -9.55 -4.10
C CYS A 184 4.94 -10.67 -4.45
N SER A 185 4.54 -11.94 -4.30
CA SER A 185 5.34 -13.13 -4.65
C SER A 185 6.66 -13.30 -3.88
N GLU A 186 6.83 -12.64 -2.74
CA GLU A 186 7.97 -12.81 -1.82
C GLU A 186 7.65 -13.75 -0.65
N TYR A 187 6.40 -13.85 -0.23
CA TYR A 187 6.01 -14.73 0.86
C TYR A 187 5.51 -16.04 0.29
N VAL A 188 6.29 -17.10 0.50
CA VAL A 188 6.13 -18.40 -0.13
C VAL A 188 6.11 -19.45 0.97
N PHE A 189 4.92 -19.70 1.51
CA PHE A 189 4.73 -20.59 2.64
C PHE A 189 3.35 -21.25 2.57
N LEU A 190 3.04 -22.07 3.56
CA LEU A 190 1.80 -22.86 3.66
C LEU A 190 0.55 -21.99 3.61
N ASN A 191 -0.57 -22.60 3.21
CA ASN A 191 -1.85 -21.92 3.14
C ASN A 191 -2.28 -21.37 4.51
N ASN A 192 -3.14 -20.35 4.49
CA ASN A 192 -3.66 -19.72 5.70
C ASN A 192 -2.53 -19.30 6.67
N THR A 193 -1.48 -18.66 6.18
CA THR A 193 -0.41 -18.09 7.02
C THR A 193 -0.22 -16.61 6.68
N ALA A 194 0.38 -15.85 7.60
CA ALA A 194 0.60 -14.42 7.44
C ALA A 194 2.09 -14.06 7.39
N CYS A 195 2.41 -12.91 6.77
CA CYS A 195 3.76 -12.39 6.70
C CYS A 195 3.99 -11.28 7.75
N ASN A 196 5.05 -11.41 8.54
CA ASN A 196 5.48 -10.39 9.51
C ASN A 196 6.74 -9.70 8.96
N LEU A 197 6.60 -8.51 8.38
CA LEU A 197 7.63 -7.93 7.50
C LEU A 197 8.44 -6.80 8.16
N ALA A 198 9.73 -6.75 7.86
CA ALA A 198 10.62 -5.62 8.17
C ALA A 198 11.69 -5.47 7.09
N SER A 199 12.33 -4.30 7.00
CA SER A 199 13.43 -4.09 6.04
C SER A 199 14.52 -3.19 6.60
N LEU A 200 15.77 -3.56 6.37
CA LEU A 200 16.96 -2.79 6.73
C LEU A 200 17.43 -1.90 5.56
N ASN A 201 17.89 -0.68 5.84
CA ASN A 201 18.56 0.15 4.84
C ASN A 201 20.05 -0.22 4.76
N LEU A 202 20.49 -0.85 3.67
CA LEU A 202 21.86 -1.34 3.53
C LEU A 202 22.94 -0.24 3.58
N MET A 203 22.61 0.98 3.15
CA MET A 203 23.55 2.10 3.19
C MET A 203 23.99 2.48 4.61
N LYS A 204 23.22 2.11 5.64
CA LYS A 204 23.58 2.38 7.05
C LYS A 204 24.69 1.46 7.60
N PHE A 205 25.08 0.45 6.83
CA PHE A 205 26.14 -0.50 7.21
C PHE A 205 27.42 -0.30 6.38
N LYS A 206 27.45 0.65 5.44
CA LYS A 206 28.71 1.03 4.78
C LYS A 206 29.43 2.07 5.65
N ARG A 207 30.69 1.81 5.98
CA ARG A 207 31.57 2.72 6.71
C ARG A 207 32.17 3.78 5.78
N GLU A 208 32.72 4.85 6.36
CA GLU A 208 33.36 5.93 5.61
C GLU A 208 34.59 5.48 4.82
N ASP A 209 35.32 4.47 5.32
CA ASP A 209 36.45 3.83 4.63
C ASP A 209 36.01 2.92 3.45
N GLY A 210 34.70 2.80 3.23
CA GLY A 210 34.11 1.97 2.20
C GLY A 210 33.84 0.53 2.64
N THR A 211 34.27 0.08 3.82
CA THR A 211 34.02 -1.32 4.26
C THR A 211 32.57 -1.55 4.69
N PHE A 212 32.07 -2.77 4.54
CA PHE A 212 30.73 -3.14 5.03
C PHE A 212 30.82 -3.66 6.47
N ASP A 213 30.08 -3.03 7.38
CA ASP A 213 30.07 -3.32 8.81
C ASP A 213 29.21 -4.54 9.13
N VAL A 214 29.84 -5.71 9.06
CA VAL A 214 29.16 -6.99 9.28
C VAL A 214 28.64 -7.14 10.71
N GLU A 215 29.40 -6.69 11.71
CA GLU A 215 29.00 -6.83 13.11
C GLU A 215 27.78 -5.96 13.41
N ARG A 216 27.76 -4.72 12.92
CA ARG A 216 26.58 -3.85 13.04
C ARG A 216 25.38 -4.44 12.29
N PHE A 217 25.60 -5.04 11.13
CA PHE A 217 24.55 -5.69 10.35
C PHE A 217 23.96 -6.89 11.09
N LYS A 218 24.79 -7.79 11.62
CA LYS A 218 24.36 -8.95 12.43
C LYS A 218 23.60 -8.50 13.69
N ALA A 219 24.09 -7.47 14.38
CA ALA A 219 23.38 -6.90 15.52
C ALA A 219 21.98 -6.38 15.16
N ALA A 220 21.85 -5.69 14.02
CA ALA A 220 20.54 -5.24 13.53
C ALA A 220 19.63 -6.41 13.17
N VAL A 221 20.15 -7.43 12.47
CA VAL A 221 19.40 -8.65 12.13
C VAL A 221 18.87 -9.31 13.40
N ARG A 222 19.72 -9.52 14.41
CA ARG A 222 19.32 -10.10 15.70
C ARG A 222 18.16 -9.32 16.33
N LEU A 223 18.29 -7.99 16.44
CA LEU A 223 17.26 -7.13 17.03
C LEU A 223 15.92 -7.21 16.28
N TYR A 224 15.94 -7.14 14.94
CA TYR A 224 14.73 -7.19 14.15
C TYR A 224 14.07 -8.56 14.18
N ILE A 225 14.84 -9.65 14.16
CA ILE A 225 14.30 -11.00 14.31
C ILE A 225 13.64 -11.17 15.68
N THR A 226 14.27 -10.72 16.77
CA THR A 226 13.64 -10.72 18.09
C THR A 226 12.34 -9.89 18.10
N ALA A 227 12.35 -8.69 17.51
CA ALA A 227 11.19 -7.82 17.48
C ALA A 227 10.03 -8.42 16.65
N GLN A 228 10.32 -8.99 15.48
CA GLN A 228 9.33 -9.66 14.65
C GLN A 228 8.79 -10.93 15.33
N GLU A 229 9.63 -11.65 16.07
CA GLU A 229 9.20 -12.83 16.83
C GLU A 229 8.23 -12.47 17.96
N ILE A 230 8.45 -11.34 18.66
CA ILE A 230 7.50 -10.80 19.64
C ILE A 230 6.21 -10.32 18.95
N LEU A 231 6.33 -9.76 17.73
CA LEU A 231 5.20 -9.24 16.97
C LEU A 231 4.17 -10.34 16.64
N VAL A 232 4.60 -11.58 16.39
CA VAL A 232 3.69 -12.70 16.05
C VAL A 232 2.58 -12.84 17.10
N ASP A 233 2.92 -12.76 18.39
CA ASP A 233 1.94 -12.97 19.46
C ASP A 233 1.07 -11.73 19.74
N ASN A 234 1.50 -10.55 19.27
CA ASN A 234 0.79 -9.28 19.45
C ASN A 234 0.00 -8.84 18.21
N ALA A 235 0.12 -9.59 17.11
CA ALA A 235 -0.59 -9.29 15.87
C ALA A 235 -2.06 -9.71 15.93
N SER A 236 -2.92 -8.98 15.22
CA SER A 236 -4.31 -9.37 15.00
C SER A 236 -4.48 -9.98 13.62
N TYR A 237 -4.98 -11.22 13.57
CA TYR A 237 -5.17 -11.96 12.33
C TYR A 237 -6.65 -11.97 11.90
N PRO A 238 -6.93 -11.92 10.59
CA PRO A 238 -8.28 -11.72 10.08
C PRO A 238 -9.18 -12.96 10.19
N THR A 239 -8.63 -14.16 10.31
CA THR A 239 -9.37 -15.41 10.49
C THR A 239 -8.67 -16.30 11.51
N LYS A 240 -9.45 -17.22 12.12
CA LYS A 240 -8.94 -18.17 13.12
C LYS A 240 -7.83 -19.06 12.56
N GLU A 241 -8.03 -19.65 11.38
CA GLU A 241 -7.02 -20.52 10.75
C GLU A 241 -5.71 -19.78 10.48
N ILE A 242 -5.77 -18.52 10.03
CA ILE A 242 -4.57 -17.70 9.82
C ILE A 242 -3.88 -17.40 11.14
N ALA A 243 -4.65 -17.11 12.20
CA ALA A 243 -4.08 -16.88 13.53
C ALA A 243 -3.34 -18.12 14.02
N GLU A 244 -4.02 -19.27 14.07
CA GLU A 244 -3.47 -20.54 14.54
C GLU A 244 -2.18 -20.90 13.80
N ASN A 245 -2.22 -20.93 12.46
CA ASN A 245 -1.04 -21.26 11.68
C ASN A 245 0.09 -20.23 11.84
N SER A 246 -0.21 -18.95 12.04
CA SER A 246 0.82 -17.93 12.28
C SER A 246 1.55 -18.16 13.60
N HIS A 247 0.86 -18.63 14.65
CA HIS A 247 1.51 -19.03 15.91
C HIS A 247 2.23 -20.39 15.79
N LEU A 248 1.67 -21.35 15.04
CA LEU A 248 2.27 -22.68 14.85
C LEU A 248 3.61 -22.62 14.13
N TYR A 249 3.73 -21.77 13.10
CA TYR A 249 4.90 -21.70 12.23
C TYR A 249 5.80 -20.47 12.47
N ARG A 250 5.27 -19.42 13.10
CA ARG A 250 6.00 -18.21 13.50
C ARG A 250 6.79 -17.61 12.34
N THR A 251 6.16 -17.47 11.18
CA THR A 251 6.80 -17.01 9.95
C THR A 251 7.11 -15.53 9.99
N LEU A 252 8.36 -15.19 9.71
CA LEU A 252 8.85 -13.81 9.63
C LEU A 252 9.27 -13.49 8.19
N GLY A 253 9.60 -12.22 7.97
CA GLY A 253 10.07 -11.71 6.68
C GLY A 253 10.94 -10.48 6.86
N LEU A 254 12.17 -10.68 7.34
CA LEU A 254 13.21 -9.65 7.30
C LEU A 254 13.79 -9.55 5.89
N GLY A 255 13.84 -8.34 5.36
CA GLY A 255 14.49 -8.02 4.10
C GLY A 255 15.38 -6.79 4.22
N TYR A 256 15.71 -6.21 3.07
CA TYR A 256 16.46 -4.97 3.01
C TYR A 256 16.02 -4.11 1.82
N ALA A 257 16.44 -2.85 1.83
CA ALA A 257 16.35 -1.90 0.73
C ALA A 257 17.76 -1.40 0.37
N ASN A 258 17.85 -0.60 -0.69
CA ASN A 258 19.05 0.14 -1.06
C ASN A 258 20.22 -0.71 -1.62
N LEU A 259 19.99 -1.94 -2.10
CA LEU A 259 21.08 -2.75 -2.65
C LEU A 259 21.68 -2.15 -3.93
N GLY A 260 20.86 -1.61 -4.84
CA GLY A 260 21.34 -0.94 -6.04
C GLY A 260 22.23 0.26 -5.71
N SER A 261 21.81 1.06 -4.74
CA SER A 261 22.59 2.19 -4.21
C SER A 261 23.89 1.74 -3.55
N LEU A 262 23.85 0.67 -2.77
CA LEU A 262 25.04 0.13 -2.13
C LEU A 262 26.09 -0.24 -3.19
N ILE A 263 25.70 -1.04 -4.19
CA ILE A 263 26.57 -1.46 -5.30
C ILE A 263 27.14 -0.24 -6.05
N MET A 264 26.28 0.71 -6.42
CA MET A 264 26.68 1.95 -7.10
C MET A 264 27.70 2.73 -6.26
N SER A 265 27.49 2.84 -4.94
CA SER A 265 28.40 3.56 -4.04
C SER A 265 29.80 2.93 -3.93
N TYR A 266 29.97 1.65 -4.31
CA TYR A 266 31.26 0.99 -4.44
C TYR A 266 31.93 1.27 -5.79
N GLY A 267 31.29 2.05 -6.67
CA GLY A 267 31.77 2.27 -8.04
C GLY A 267 31.57 1.05 -8.93
N LEU A 268 30.64 0.15 -8.59
CA LEU A 268 30.42 -1.10 -9.29
C LEU A 268 29.16 -1.04 -10.17
N PRO A 269 29.19 -1.57 -11.40
CA PRO A 269 27.98 -1.81 -12.18
C PRO A 269 27.04 -2.77 -11.48
N TYR A 270 25.73 -2.56 -11.59
CA TYR A 270 24.74 -3.51 -11.06
C TYR A 270 24.89 -4.90 -11.72
N ASP A 271 25.27 -4.96 -13.01
CA ASP A 271 25.56 -6.21 -13.72
C ASP A 271 27.03 -6.70 -13.60
N SER A 272 27.68 -6.47 -12.45
CA SER A 272 29.04 -6.95 -12.19
C SER A 272 29.07 -8.25 -11.39
N ASN A 273 30.17 -9.01 -11.51
CA ASN A 273 30.38 -10.19 -10.67
C ASN A 273 30.58 -9.78 -9.21
N GLU A 274 31.27 -8.67 -8.97
CA GLU A 274 31.54 -8.08 -7.68
C GLU A 274 30.23 -7.60 -7.01
N GLY A 275 29.34 -6.95 -7.77
CA GLY A 275 28.01 -6.56 -7.28
C GLY A 275 27.16 -7.77 -6.88
N ARG A 276 27.22 -8.86 -7.65
CA ARG A 276 26.56 -10.13 -7.30
C ARG A 276 27.22 -10.83 -6.11
N ALA A 277 28.54 -10.75 -5.97
CA ALA A 277 29.27 -11.29 -4.83
C ALA A 277 28.84 -10.58 -3.53
N LEU A 278 28.79 -9.25 -3.56
CA LEU A 278 28.30 -8.42 -2.45
C LEU A 278 26.85 -8.76 -2.09
N ALA A 279 25.96 -8.79 -3.08
CA ALA A 279 24.54 -9.06 -2.88
C ALA A 279 24.30 -10.46 -2.30
N GLY A 280 24.96 -11.48 -2.84
CA GLY A 280 24.88 -12.86 -2.34
C GLY A 280 25.41 -12.98 -0.92
N ALA A 281 26.57 -12.40 -0.61
CA ALA A 281 27.17 -12.47 0.72
C ALA A 281 26.36 -11.75 1.80
N ILE A 282 25.86 -10.54 1.53
CA ILE A 282 25.00 -9.81 2.48
C ILE A 282 23.72 -10.58 2.76
N SER A 283 23.09 -11.12 1.71
CA SER A 283 21.86 -11.91 1.84
C SER A 283 22.10 -13.20 2.63
N ALA A 284 23.23 -13.87 2.38
CA ALA A 284 23.64 -15.06 3.10
C ALA A 284 23.88 -14.77 4.59
N ILE A 285 24.58 -13.69 4.93
CA ILE A 285 24.79 -13.27 6.32
C ILE A 285 23.46 -12.95 7.00
N MET A 286 22.58 -12.20 6.34
CA MET A 286 21.28 -11.80 6.90
C MET A 286 20.45 -13.02 7.30
N THR A 287 20.22 -13.93 6.35
CA THR A 287 19.35 -15.09 6.57
C THR A 287 20.02 -16.14 7.46
N GLY A 288 21.32 -16.38 7.27
CA GLY A 288 22.07 -17.30 8.11
C GLY A 288 22.03 -16.85 9.57
N HIS A 289 22.28 -15.57 9.84
CA HIS A 289 22.31 -15.06 11.20
C HIS A 289 20.91 -14.97 11.81
N ALA A 290 19.89 -14.72 10.98
CA ALA A 290 18.50 -14.81 11.41
C ALA A 290 18.14 -16.23 11.87
N TYR A 291 18.53 -17.27 11.13
CA TYR A 291 18.31 -18.66 11.55
C TYR A 291 19.20 -19.09 12.71
N GLU A 292 20.44 -18.61 12.78
CA GLU A 292 21.30 -18.82 13.94
C GLU A 292 20.63 -18.27 15.21
N HIS A 293 20.15 -17.03 15.16
CA HIS A 293 19.43 -16.42 16.27
C HIS A 293 18.09 -17.11 16.56
N SER A 294 17.37 -17.56 15.53
CA SER A 294 16.15 -18.36 15.69
C SER A 294 16.42 -19.68 16.43
N ALA A 295 17.55 -20.34 16.17
CA ALA A 295 17.96 -21.54 16.90
C ALA A 295 18.40 -21.23 18.34
N GLU A 296 19.02 -20.06 18.58
CA GLU A 296 19.31 -19.59 19.95
C GLU A 296 18.03 -19.36 20.76
N MET A 297 17.02 -18.73 20.17
CA MET A 297 15.72 -18.54 20.82
C MET A 297 15.05 -19.90 21.11
N ALA A 298 15.09 -20.83 20.14
CA ALA A 298 14.53 -22.17 20.31
C ALA A 298 15.17 -22.96 21.46
N ALA A 299 16.46 -22.74 21.76
CA ALA A 299 17.12 -23.37 22.90
C ALA A 299 16.53 -22.95 24.26
N VAL A 300 15.83 -21.81 24.32
CA VAL A 300 15.20 -21.29 25.54
C VAL A 300 13.70 -21.54 25.54
N THR A 301 13.02 -21.27 24.43
CA THR A 301 11.54 -21.30 24.35
C THR A 301 10.98 -22.51 23.61
N GLY A 302 11.84 -23.38 23.09
CA GLY A 302 11.48 -24.46 22.19
C GLY A 302 11.33 -24.00 20.73
N PRO A 303 11.47 -24.92 19.76
CA PRO A 303 11.22 -24.64 18.35
C PRO A 303 9.76 -24.26 18.10
N PHE A 304 9.44 -23.78 16.88
CA PHE A 304 8.04 -23.58 16.49
C PHE A 304 7.26 -24.89 16.58
N GLU A 305 5.98 -24.85 16.93
CA GLU A 305 5.18 -26.07 17.20
C GLU A 305 5.12 -26.99 15.98
N GLY A 306 4.99 -26.39 14.79
CA GLY A 306 5.03 -27.08 13.49
C GLY A 306 6.31 -27.87 13.21
N TYR A 307 7.36 -27.73 14.03
CA TYR A 307 8.65 -28.38 13.83
C TYR A 307 8.60 -29.87 14.16
N HIS A 308 7.93 -30.23 15.27
CA HIS A 308 7.77 -31.61 15.74
C HIS A 308 6.37 -32.18 15.49
N ASP A 309 5.39 -31.34 15.19
CA ASP A 309 4.06 -31.75 14.76
C ASP A 309 3.70 -31.04 13.46
N ALA A 310 3.72 -31.78 12.35
CA ALA A 310 3.42 -31.20 11.04
C ALA A 310 1.93 -30.93 10.81
N ARG A 311 1.04 -31.20 11.78
CA ARG A 311 -0.38 -30.81 11.67
C ARG A 311 -0.55 -29.30 11.82
N CYS A 312 -1.58 -28.76 11.18
CA CYS A 312 -1.98 -27.37 11.36
C CYS A 312 -3.48 -27.19 11.15
N ALA A 313 -3.99 -25.96 11.23
CA ALA A 313 -5.42 -25.67 11.31
C ALA A 313 -6.25 -26.37 10.22
N HIS A 314 -5.74 -26.41 8.98
CA HIS A 314 -6.40 -27.02 7.83
C HIS A 314 -5.79 -28.37 7.39
N VAL A 315 -4.71 -28.83 8.04
CA VAL A 315 -4.03 -30.09 7.71
C VAL A 315 -4.03 -31.02 8.92
N SER A 316 -5.02 -31.92 8.96
CA SER A 316 -5.12 -32.95 10.01
C SER A 316 -4.29 -34.21 9.73
N LYS A 317 -3.98 -34.47 8.45
CA LYS A 317 -3.18 -35.61 7.97
C LYS A 317 -2.00 -35.10 7.15
N PRO A 318 -0.88 -34.77 7.80
CA PRO A 318 0.29 -34.22 7.11
C PRO A 318 1.02 -35.30 6.29
N VAL A 319 1.89 -34.88 5.37
CA VAL A 319 2.72 -35.75 4.52
C VAL A 319 3.66 -36.62 5.38
N THR A 320 4.28 -36.03 6.40
CA THR A 320 5.08 -36.71 7.43
C THR A 320 4.67 -36.21 8.82
N LYS A 321 5.13 -36.87 9.88
CA LYS A 321 4.72 -36.52 11.25
C LYS A 321 5.28 -35.17 11.75
N ASP A 322 6.45 -34.77 11.24
CA ASP A 322 7.21 -33.60 11.68
C ASP A 322 7.92 -32.93 10.48
N ASN A 323 8.56 -31.78 10.73
CA ASN A 323 9.29 -30.99 9.74
C ASN A 323 10.80 -30.93 10.02
N VAL A 324 11.35 -31.81 10.87
CA VAL A 324 12.74 -31.75 11.33
C VAL A 324 13.73 -31.91 10.17
N ASP A 325 13.58 -32.99 9.41
CA ASP A 325 14.45 -33.30 8.27
C ASP A 325 14.29 -32.29 7.12
N SER A 326 13.05 -31.83 6.90
CA SER A 326 12.74 -30.81 5.89
C SER A 326 13.48 -29.50 6.19
N MET A 327 13.35 -29.00 7.43
CA MET A 327 13.99 -27.77 7.87
C MET A 327 15.51 -27.89 7.82
N LEU A 328 16.09 -28.94 8.41
CA LEU A 328 17.54 -29.15 8.41
C LEU A 328 18.11 -29.32 6.99
N GLY A 329 17.38 -30.00 6.11
CA GLY A 329 17.73 -30.14 4.70
C GLY A 329 17.80 -28.79 3.99
N VAL A 330 16.83 -27.90 4.21
CA VAL A 330 16.85 -26.55 3.61
C VAL A 330 17.97 -25.68 4.18
N ILE A 331 18.24 -25.74 5.48
CA ILE A 331 19.37 -25.02 6.08
C ILE A 331 20.70 -25.51 5.51
N GLN A 332 20.84 -26.83 5.27
CA GLN A 332 22.00 -27.38 4.57
C GLN A 332 22.11 -26.84 3.14
N LEU A 333 21.01 -26.79 2.38
CA LEU A 333 21.02 -26.22 1.02
C LEU A 333 21.49 -24.76 1.01
N HIS A 334 21.05 -23.96 1.99
CA HIS A 334 21.49 -22.57 2.12
C HIS A 334 22.99 -22.49 2.43
N ARG A 335 23.49 -23.33 3.34
CA ARG A 335 24.92 -23.43 3.65
C ARG A 335 25.74 -23.83 2.42
N ASP A 336 25.30 -24.84 1.67
CA ASP A 336 26.02 -25.31 0.49
C ASP A 336 26.08 -24.21 -0.58
N ALA A 337 24.98 -23.45 -0.75
CA ALA A 337 24.91 -22.34 -1.70
C ALA A 337 25.93 -21.22 -1.41
N VAL A 338 26.43 -21.08 -0.17
CA VAL A 338 27.49 -20.10 0.16
C VAL A 338 28.73 -20.30 -0.70
N GLU A 339 29.09 -21.54 -1.03
CA GLU A 339 30.29 -21.82 -1.82
C GLU A 339 30.14 -21.34 -3.28
N GLU A 340 28.90 -21.25 -3.78
CA GLU A 340 28.54 -20.76 -5.11
C GLU A 340 28.45 -19.23 -5.21
N ILE A 341 28.65 -18.50 -4.10
CA ILE A 341 28.73 -17.03 -4.13
C ILE A 341 29.89 -16.62 -5.05
N GLN A 342 29.62 -15.70 -5.97
CA GLN A 342 30.58 -15.17 -6.93
C GLN A 342 31.88 -14.74 -6.22
N PRO A 343 33.06 -15.13 -6.74
CA PRO A 343 34.32 -14.75 -6.14
C PRO A 343 34.56 -13.25 -6.32
N SER A 344 35.05 -12.60 -5.26
CA SER A 344 35.49 -11.21 -5.28
C SER A 344 36.62 -11.04 -4.27
N LEU A 345 37.71 -10.42 -4.67
CA LEU A 345 38.82 -10.11 -3.76
C LEU A 345 38.37 -9.13 -2.67
N GLU A 346 37.65 -8.08 -3.07
CA GLU A 346 37.16 -7.01 -2.18
C GLU A 346 36.14 -7.54 -1.15
N PHE A 347 35.27 -8.46 -1.55
CA PHE A 347 34.19 -8.98 -0.69
C PHE A 347 34.42 -10.40 -0.16
N SER A 348 35.64 -10.92 -0.29
CA SER A 348 36.02 -12.25 0.19
C SER A 348 35.70 -12.46 1.68
N TYR A 349 35.99 -11.46 2.51
CA TYR A 349 35.70 -11.49 3.95
C TYR A 349 34.20 -11.64 4.26
N LEU A 350 33.31 -11.12 3.40
CA LEU A 350 31.85 -11.28 3.57
C LEU A 350 31.43 -12.72 3.26
N LYS A 351 32.01 -13.35 2.23
CA LYS A 351 31.75 -14.76 1.93
C LYS A 351 32.23 -15.66 3.06
N ASP A 352 33.39 -15.37 3.65
CA ASP A 352 33.90 -16.13 4.79
C ASP A 352 33.02 -15.97 6.03
N GLU A 353 32.51 -14.77 6.29
CA GLU A 353 31.59 -14.54 7.40
C GLU A 353 30.21 -15.17 7.17
N ALA A 354 29.72 -15.18 5.93
CA ALA A 354 28.53 -15.93 5.54
C ALA A 354 28.70 -17.43 5.84
N ARG A 355 29.87 -18.00 5.52
CA ARG A 355 30.18 -19.41 5.81
C ARG A 355 30.08 -19.71 7.30
N LYS A 356 30.77 -18.93 8.14
CA LYS A 356 30.72 -19.10 9.61
C LYS A 356 29.30 -18.99 10.16
N THR A 357 28.54 -18.03 9.65
CA THR A 357 27.17 -17.78 10.09
C THR A 357 26.26 -18.98 9.79
N TRP A 358 26.35 -19.56 8.59
CA TRP A 358 25.57 -20.75 8.23
C TRP A 358 26.04 -22.02 8.94
N ASP A 359 27.35 -22.17 9.19
CA ASP A 359 27.88 -23.25 10.02
C ASP A 359 27.31 -23.17 11.45
N GLY A 360 27.24 -21.95 12.01
CA GLY A 360 26.61 -21.66 13.29
C GLY A 360 25.11 -21.98 13.32
N ALA A 361 24.37 -21.50 12.31
CA ALA A 361 22.94 -21.77 12.17
C ALA A 361 22.63 -23.28 12.13
N LEU A 362 23.38 -24.03 11.32
CA LEU A 362 23.22 -25.48 11.21
C LEU A 362 23.60 -26.21 12.51
N ALA A 363 24.72 -25.86 13.13
CA ALA A 363 25.19 -26.51 14.35
C ALA A 363 24.28 -26.25 15.56
N ARG A 364 23.72 -25.04 15.69
CA ARG A 364 22.73 -24.72 16.74
C ARG A 364 21.39 -25.35 16.44
N GLY A 365 20.92 -25.26 15.19
CA GLY A 365 19.64 -25.82 14.78
C GLY A 365 19.56 -27.34 14.92
N ARG A 366 20.65 -28.07 14.66
CA ARG A 366 20.72 -29.53 14.93
C ARG A 366 20.53 -29.87 16.41
N ARG A 367 20.86 -28.97 17.33
CA ARG A 367 20.76 -29.20 18.79
C ARG A 367 19.43 -28.76 19.37
N ALA A 368 18.90 -27.62 18.93
CA ALA A 368 17.74 -26.97 19.55
C ALA A 368 16.51 -26.86 18.65
N GLY A 369 16.62 -27.17 17.36
CA GLY A 369 15.62 -26.78 16.36
C GLY A 369 15.66 -25.29 16.06
N TYR A 370 14.57 -24.76 15.48
CA TYR A 370 14.45 -23.34 15.11
C TYR A 370 13.14 -22.78 15.63
N ARG A 371 13.14 -21.52 16.06
CA ARG A 371 11.95 -20.84 16.58
C ARG A 371 11.00 -20.39 15.47
N ASN A 372 11.49 -20.24 14.25
CA ASN A 372 10.76 -19.66 13.11
C ASN A 372 10.93 -20.54 11.87
N ALA A 373 9.83 -20.89 11.21
CA ALA A 373 9.88 -21.71 9.99
C ALA A 373 10.42 -20.94 8.76
N GLN A 374 10.17 -19.64 8.69
CA GLN A 374 10.66 -18.72 7.66
C GLN A 374 11.14 -17.43 8.36
N VAL A 375 12.25 -16.85 7.94
CA VAL A 375 12.84 -15.67 8.61
C VAL A 375 13.03 -14.46 7.70
N THR A 376 13.22 -14.68 6.39
CA THR A 376 13.59 -13.64 5.44
C THR A 376 12.80 -13.70 4.13
N VAL A 377 12.44 -12.52 3.63
CA VAL A 377 11.83 -12.28 2.31
C VAL A 377 12.33 -10.94 1.77
N LEU A 378 12.33 -10.74 0.45
CA LEU A 378 12.55 -9.40 -0.12
C LEU A 378 11.22 -8.83 -0.61
N ALA A 379 10.51 -8.15 0.28
CA ALA A 379 9.24 -7.49 0.00
C ALA A 379 9.42 -6.14 -0.72
N PRO A 380 8.38 -5.63 -1.40
CA PRO A 380 8.42 -4.28 -1.96
C PRO A 380 8.55 -3.24 -0.85
N THR A 381 9.57 -2.39 -0.94
CA THR A 381 9.82 -1.37 0.07
C THR A 381 9.27 0.00 -0.31
N GLY A 382 8.34 0.12 -1.26
CA GLY A 382 7.94 1.39 -1.88
C GLY A 382 7.71 2.56 -0.92
N THR A 383 6.76 2.44 0.02
CA THR A 383 6.47 3.53 0.98
C THR A 383 7.58 3.71 2.02
N ILE A 384 8.09 2.62 2.59
CA ILE A 384 9.08 2.67 3.67
C ILE A 384 10.47 3.10 3.18
N ALA A 385 10.80 2.87 1.92
CA ALA A 385 12.03 3.32 1.28
C ALA A 385 12.09 4.84 1.29
N PHE A 386 10.98 5.53 1.00
CA PHE A 386 10.93 6.99 1.14
C PHE A 386 11.10 7.44 2.59
N LEU A 387 10.52 6.73 3.56
CA LEU A 387 10.68 7.05 4.98
C LEU A 387 12.13 6.86 5.46
N MET A 388 12.86 5.90 4.89
CA MET A 388 14.25 5.57 5.23
C MET A 388 15.28 6.33 4.37
N ASP A 389 14.85 7.29 3.54
CA ASP A 389 15.68 8.00 2.55
C ASP A 389 16.47 7.06 1.62
N CYS A 390 15.82 6.00 1.14
CA CYS A 390 16.41 5.08 0.18
C CYS A 390 16.29 5.61 -1.26
N ASP A 391 17.39 5.57 -2.01
CA ASP A 391 17.43 5.87 -3.43
C ASP A 391 16.89 4.69 -4.27
N THR A 392 17.15 3.46 -3.81
CA THR A 392 16.69 2.21 -4.45
C THR A 392 15.83 1.37 -3.51
N THR A 393 14.79 0.73 -4.07
CA THR A 393 13.93 -0.20 -3.33
C THR A 393 14.57 -1.58 -3.28
N GLY A 394 14.24 -2.35 -2.24
CA GLY A 394 14.56 -3.79 -2.17
C GLY A 394 15.95 -4.19 -2.65
N VAL A 395 15.92 -5.11 -3.62
CA VAL A 395 17.07 -5.55 -4.45
C VAL A 395 17.11 -4.83 -5.79
N GLU A 396 16.18 -3.91 -6.07
CA GLU A 396 16.14 -3.20 -7.35
C GLU A 396 17.39 -2.34 -7.62
N PRO A 397 17.84 -2.24 -8.88
CA PRO A 397 18.71 -1.15 -9.28
C PRO A 397 17.92 0.16 -9.23
N ASP A 398 18.61 1.28 -9.43
CA ASP A 398 17.91 2.55 -9.55
C ASP A 398 17.01 2.57 -10.79
N ILE A 399 15.82 3.15 -10.65
CA ILE A 399 14.83 3.27 -11.73
C ILE A 399 15.34 4.25 -12.78
N ALA A 400 15.86 5.40 -12.32
CA ALA A 400 16.49 6.44 -13.11
C ALA A 400 17.22 7.39 -12.15
N LEU A 401 18.35 7.98 -12.57
CA LEU A 401 19.09 8.95 -11.75
C LEU A 401 18.29 10.23 -11.46
N VAL A 402 17.34 10.55 -12.33
CA VAL A 402 16.41 11.68 -12.18
C VAL A 402 14.99 11.15 -12.34
N LYS A 403 14.15 11.40 -11.33
CA LYS A 403 12.77 10.90 -11.26
C LYS A 403 11.80 12.07 -11.08
N TYR A 404 10.64 11.99 -11.73
CA TYR A 404 9.55 12.95 -11.54
C TYR A 404 8.37 12.26 -10.86
N LYS A 405 7.95 12.80 -9.72
CA LYS A 405 6.79 12.31 -8.97
C LYS A 405 5.65 13.32 -9.00
N LEU A 406 4.48 12.88 -9.46
CA LEU A 406 3.25 13.65 -9.36
C LEU A 406 2.74 13.64 -7.91
N LEU A 407 2.47 14.83 -7.37
CA LEU A 407 1.89 15.00 -6.04
C LEU A 407 0.37 14.94 -6.12
N ALA A 408 -0.27 14.38 -5.07
CA ALA A 408 -1.72 14.21 -5.01
C ALA A 408 -2.52 15.53 -5.11
N GLY A 409 -1.89 16.69 -4.86
CA GLY A 409 -2.48 18.02 -4.99
C GLY A 409 -2.24 18.70 -6.34
N GLY A 410 -1.64 18.01 -7.32
CA GLY A 410 -1.14 18.63 -8.54
C GLY A 410 0.22 19.29 -8.32
N GLY A 411 1.21 18.90 -9.12
CA GLY A 411 2.61 19.35 -8.99
C GLY A 411 3.59 18.21 -9.23
N LEU A 412 4.79 18.54 -9.69
CA LEU A 412 5.85 17.58 -10.00
C LEU A 412 7.05 17.81 -9.07
N LEU A 413 7.45 16.79 -8.32
CA LEU A 413 8.67 16.77 -7.53
C LEU A 413 9.78 16.09 -8.35
N LYS A 414 10.86 16.82 -8.64
CA LYS A 414 12.08 16.28 -9.24
C LYS A 414 12.96 15.70 -8.11
N ILE A 415 13.32 14.43 -8.22
CA ILE A 415 14.17 13.72 -7.27
C ILE A 415 15.44 13.30 -8.02
N VAL A 416 16.59 13.73 -7.52
CA VAL A 416 17.91 13.40 -8.06
C VAL A 416 18.57 12.38 -7.13
N ASN A 417 19.19 11.34 -7.70
CA ASN A 417 19.88 10.29 -6.96
C ASN A 417 21.01 10.87 -6.09
N ARG A 418 21.06 10.47 -4.83
CA ARG A 418 22.02 11.00 -3.84
C ARG A 418 23.31 10.19 -3.73
N THR A 419 23.33 9.00 -4.34
CA THR A 419 24.45 8.05 -4.33
C THR A 419 25.52 8.38 -5.39
N VAL A 420 25.17 9.10 -6.46
CA VAL A 420 26.11 9.45 -7.55
C VAL A 420 27.43 10.08 -7.06
N PRO A 421 27.43 11.10 -6.17
CA PRO A 421 28.67 11.70 -5.69
C PRO A 421 29.61 10.71 -5.01
N ASP A 422 29.09 9.82 -4.17
CA ASP A 422 29.88 8.82 -3.44
C ASP A 422 30.52 7.82 -4.40
N ALA A 423 29.77 7.39 -5.42
CA ALA A 423 30.27 6.52 -6.48
C ALA A 423 31.41 7.19 -7.27
N LEU A 424 31.25 8.47 -7.62
CA LEU A 424 32.28 9.20 -8.36
C LEU A 424 33.56 9.42 -7.52
N ARG A 425 33.45 9.70 -6.22
CA ARG A 425 34.63 9.74 -5.33
C ARG A 425 35.36 8.41 -5.32
N ARG A 426 34.62 7.29 -5.24
CA ARG A 426 35.19 5.94 -5.27
C ARG A 426 35.90 5.61 -6.59
N LEU A 427 35.39 6.15 -7.71
CA LEU A 427 35.99 6.03 -9.04
C LEU A 427 37.17 6.99 -9.28
N GLY A 428 37.53 7.83 -8.30
CA GLY A 428 38.71 8.69 -8.33
C GLY A 428 38.49 10.07 -8.98
N TYR A 429 37.26 10.55 -9.10
CA TYR A 429 36.98 11.91 -9.54
C TYR A 429 37.21 12.94 -8.43
N ARG A 430 37.68 14.14 -8.81
CA ARG A 430 37.86 15.27 -7.89
C ARG A 430 36.52 15.98 -7.63
N GLU A 431 36.39 16.66 -6.49
CA GLU A 431 35.14 17.34 -6.09
C GLU A 431 34.60 18.33 -7.14
N ASN A 432 35.47 19.02 -7.89
CA ASN A 432 35.06 19.91 -8.99
C ASN A 432 34.49 19.14 -10.19
N GLU A 433 35.04 17.97 -10.52
CA GLU A 433 34.54 17.08 -11.57
C GLU A 433 33.21 16.47 -11.17
N ILE A 434 33.08 16.07 -9.90
CA ILE A 434 31.83 15.55 -9.32
C ILE A 434 30.73 16.60 -9.41
N ALA A 435 31.00 17.83 -8.96
CA ALA A 435 30.02 18.91 -9.03
C ALA A 435 29.58 19.19 -10.48
N ALA A 436 30.50 19.13 -11.44
CA ALA A 436 30.18 19.29 -12.87
C ALA A 436 29.29 18.17 -13.41
N ILE A 437 29.60 16.90 -13.08
CA ILE A 437 28.81 15.73 -13.50
C ILE A 437 27.40 15.77 -12.87
N VAL A 438 27.29 16.11 -11.58
CA VAL A 438 26.00 16.23 -10.90
C VAL A 438 25.15 17.35 -11.52
N ALA A 439 25.75 18.52 -11.78
CA ALA A 439 25.08 19.62 -12.47
C ALA A 439 24.63 19.24 -13.89
N HIS A 440 25.43 18.41 -14.60
CA HIS A 440 25.05 17.86 -15.90
C HIS A 440 23.79 16.98 -15.80
N ILE A 441 23.75 16.06 -14.83
CA ILE A 441 22.58 15.20 -14.57
C ILE A 441 21.34 16.04 -14.27
N GLU A 442 21.47 17.05 -13.42
CA GLU A 442 20.35 17.94 -13.06
C GLU A 442 19.83 18.74 -14.26
N ARG A 443 20.72 19.15 -15.17
CA ARG A 443 20.37 19.97 -16.33
C ARG A 443 19.83 19.15 -17.51
N HIS A 444 20.37 17.97 -17.72
CA HIS A 444 20.13 17.18 -18.93
C HIS A 444 19.33 15.89 -18.69
N ASP A 445 18.98 15.59 -17.44
CA ASP A 445 18.25 14.40 -17.00
C ASP A 445 18.92 13.07 -17.39
N THR A 446 20.23 13.10 -17.65
CA THR A 446 21.06 11.94 -17.98
C THR A 446 22.50 12.19 -17.56
N ILE A 447 23.22 11.11 -17.22
CA ILE A 447 24.67 11.15 -16.99
C ILE A 447 25.46 10.95 -18.30
N GLU A 448 24.82 10.50 -19.36
CA GLU A 448 25.44 10.33 -20.67
C GLU A 448 25.72 11.69 -21.34
N ASP A 449 26.64 11.69 -22.29
CA ASP A 449 26.87 12.84 -23.18
C ASP A 449 25.62 13.11 -24.03
N VAL A 450 25.26 14.38 -24.20
CA VAL A 450 24.04 14.78 -24.91
C VAL A 450 24.36 15.53 -26.20
N ALA A 451 23.56 15.28 -27.24
CA ALA A 451 23.62 16.09 -28.46
C ALA A 451 22.98 17.47 -28.20
N GLY A 452 23.77 18.53 -28.37
CA GLY A 452 23.34 19.92 -28.34
C GLY A 452 22.81 20.41 -29.69
N GLU A 453 22.35 21.66 -29.71
CA GLU A 453 21.91 22.33 -30.95
C GLU A 453 23.06 22.38 -31.97
N GLY A 454 22.78 22.00 -33.22
CA GLY A 454 23.79 21.94 -34.28
C GLY A 454 24.69 20.69 -34.28
N GLY A 455 24.39 19.66 -33.46
CA GLY A 455 25.14 18.40 -33.45
C GLY A 455 26.40 18.42 -32.57
N VAL A 456 26.62 19.49 -31.80
CA VAL A 456 27.72 19.58 -30.83
C VAL A 456 27.45 18.65 -29.66
N VAL A 457 28.39 17.76 -29.34
CA VAL A 457 28.26 16.87 -28.18
C VAL A 457 28.64 17.64 -26.91
N ILE A 458 27.69 17.74 -25.97
CA ILE A 458 27.91 18.27 -24.63
C ILE A 458 28.35 17.11 -23.76
N SER A 459 29.62 17.10 -23.36
CA SER A 459 30.18 16.04 -22.54
C SER A 459 29.79 16.21 -21.07
N SER A 460 29.42 15.09 -20.45
CA SER A 460 29.19 14.96 -19.01
C SER A 460 30.46 15.12 -18.17
N GLY A 461 31.64 14.88 -18.78
CA GLY A 461 32.90 14.74 -18.05
C GLY A 461 33.12 13.35 -17.43
N LEU A 462 32.17 12.42 -17.57
CA LEU A 462 32.32 11.03 -17.14
C LEU A 462 33.17 10.24 -18.15
N LYS A 463 34.00 9.32 -17.65
CA LYS A 463 34.79 8.42 -18.49
C LYS A 463 33.88 7.31 -19.03
N PRO A 464 33.99 6.93 -20.32
CA PRO A 464 33.11 5.91 -20.91
C PRO A 464 33.10 4.57 -20.15
N GLU A 465 34.24 4.14 -19.61
CA GLU A 465 34.38 2.91 -18.82
C GLU A 465 33.59 2.92 -17.50
N HIS A 466 33.21 4.10 -17.00
CA HIS A 466 32.44 4.25 -15.76
C HIS A 466 30.93 4.36 -15.99
N LEU A 467 30.47 4.53 -17.23
CA LEU A 467 29.04 4.59 -17.56
C LEU A 467 28.23 3.40 -17.00
N PRO A 468 28.71 2.14 -17.07
CA PRO A 468 27.93 1.00 -16.57
C PRO A 468 27.62 1.04 -15.06
N VAL A 469 28.37 1.81 -14.26
CA VAL A 469 28.12 2.00 -12.83
C VAL A 469 26.78 2.71 -12.58
N PHE A 470 26.38 3.56 -13.52
CA PHE A 470 25.23 4.44 -13.40
C PHE A 470 24.04 4.02 -14.28
N ASP A 471 24.14 2.88 -14.96
CA ASP A 471 23.02 2.33 -15.73
C ASP A 471 21.84 2.04 -14.77
N CYS A 472 20.64 2.46 -15.18
CA CYS A 472 19.39 2.29 -14.42
C CYS A 472 18.46 1.27 -15.08
N ALA A 473 17.38 0.88 -14.38
CA ALA A 473 16.37 -0.04 -14.89
C ALA A 473 15.72 0.46 -16.19
N PHE A 474 15.48 1.78 -16.29
CA PHE A 474 14.96 2.41 -17.50
C PHE A 474 16.00 3.35 -18.10
N LYS A 475 15.83 3.58 -19.42
CA LYS A 475 16.60 4.58 -20.13
C LYS A 475 16.27 5.97 -19.57
N ALA A 476 17.31 6.75 -19.31
CA ALA A 476 17.16 8.17 -19.03
C ALA A 476 16.51 8.88 -20.23
N TYR A 477 15.84 10.02 -20.02
CA TYR A 477 15.06 10.69 -21.07
C TYR A 477 15.88 10.97 -22.34
N LYS A 478 17.11 11.47 -22.17
CA LYS A 478 18.09 11.72 -23.25
C LYS A 478 19.18 10.66 -23.32
N GLY A 479 19.08 9.61 -22.52
CA GLY A 479 20.02 8.50 -22.49
C GLY A 479 19.69 7.41 -23.51
N LYS A 480 20.66 6.55 -23.75
CA LYS A 480 20.52 5.37 -24.62
C LYS A 480 20.67 4.07 -23.83
N ARG A 481 21.30 4.13 -22.65
CA ARG A 481 21.65 2.95 -21.85
C ARG A 481 20.59 2.62 -20.81
N SER A 482 20.45 1.33 -20.54
CA SER A 482 19.69 0.78 -19.43
C SER A 482 20.25 -0.60 -19.10
N ILE A 483 20.02 -1.04 -17.87
CA ILE A 483 20.39 -2.39 -17.43
C ILE A 483 19.63 -3.41 -18.29
N GLN A 484 20.35 -4.44 -18.75
CA GLN A 484 19.78 -5.53 -19.54
C GLN A 484 18.93 -6.46 -18.66
N TYR A 485 17.83 -7.01 -19.18
CA TYR A 485 16.91 -7.84 -18.40
C TYR A 485 17.58 -9.07 -17.77
N LEU A 486 18.57 -9.68 -18.44
CA LEU A 486 19.35 -10.79 -17.88
C LEU A 486 20.14 -10.38 -16.63
N ALA A 487 20.58 -9.12 -16.52
CA ALA A 487 21.26 -8.64 -15.33
C ALA A 487 20.32 -8.61 -14.11
N HIS A 488 19.05 -8.24 -14.31
CA HIS A 488 18.03 -8.30 -13.25
C HIS A 488 17.88 -9.75 -12.75
N LEU A 489 17.77 -10.71 -13.67
CA LEU A 489 17.64 -12.13 -13.34
C LEU A 489 18.88 -12.68 -12.64
N LYS A 490 20.08 -12.37 -13.14
CA LYS A 490 21.34 -12.79 -12.52
C LYS A 490 21.50 -12.24 -11.10
N MET A 491 21.10 -10.99 -10.85
CA MET A 491 21.13 -10.42 -9.50
C MET A 491 20.12 -11.11 -8.59
N MET A 492 18.89 -11.35 -9.05
CA MET A 492 17.91 -12.13 -8.31
C MET A 492 18.45 -13.54 -7.99
N ALA A 493 19.11 -14.19 -8.96
CA ALA A 493 19.65 -15.53 -8.81
C ALA A 493 20.83 -15.59 -7.82
N ALA A 494 21.63 -14.53 -7.72
CA ALA A 494 22.70 -14.43 -6.73
C ALA A 494 22.17 -14.37 -5.29
N VAL A 495 20.96 -13.85 -5.10
CA VAL A 495 20.35 -13.63 -3.77
C VAL A 495 19.34 -14.73 -3.39
N GLN A 496 18.59 -15.25 -4.36
CA GLN A 496 17.48 -16.19 -4.15
C GLN A 496 17.83 -17.42 -3.30
N PRO A 497 19.02 -18.06 -3.44
CA PRO A 497 19.42 -19.18 -2.61
C PRO A 497 19.59 -18.84 -1.15
N PHE A 498 19.63 -17.57 -0.76
CA PHE A 498 19.78 -17.13 0.63
C PHE A 498 18.53 -16.48 1.19
N ILE A 499 17.40 -16.52 0.48
CA ILE A 499 16.13 -16.01 0.99
C ILE A 499 15.22 -17.20 1.29
N SER A 500 14.75 -17.28 2.54
CA SER A 500 13.86 -18.39 2.97
C SER A 500 12.51 -18.37 2.24
N GLY A 501 11.90 -17.20 2.08
CA GLY A 501 10.80 -16.98 1.13
C GLY A 501 11.29 -16.71 -0.29
N ALA A 502 10.81 -15.64 -0.93
CA ALA A 502 11.17 -15.26 -2.29
C ALA A 502 11.43 -13.75 -2.42
N ILE A 503 11.54 -13.29 -3.66
CA ILE A 503 11.94 -11.93 -4.01
C ILE A 503 10.80 -11.26 -4.78
N SER A 504 10.28 -10.16 -4.25
CA SER A 504 9.41 -9.25 -4.97
C SER A 504 10.26 -8.21 -5.70
N LYS A 505 10.72 -8.58 -6.90
CA LYS A 505 11.44 -7.68 -7.80
C LYS A 505 10.89 -7.80 -9.20
N THR A 506 10.61 -6.64 -9.79
CA THR A 506 10.23 -6.56 -11.20
C THR A 506 11.47 -6.64 -12.09
N VAL A 507 11.36 -7.43 -13.16
CA VAL A 507 12.32 -7.48 -14.26
C VAL A 507 11.86 -6.49 -15.32
N ASN A 508 12.60 -5.40 -15.49
CA ASN A 508 12.23 -4.31 -16.39
C ASN A 508 12.78 -4.56 -17.79
N LEU A 509 11.92 -4.42 -18.80
CA LEU A 509 12.28 -4.48 -20.21
C LEU A 509 11.92 -3.15 -20.90
N PRO A 510 12.70 -2.72 -21.90
CA PRO A 510 12.41 -1.52 -22.66
C PRO A 510 11.18 -1.72 -23.56
N ASN A 511 10.58 -0.62 -24.04
CA ASN A 511 9.34 -0.65 -24.82
C ASN A 511 9.45 -1.49 -26.11
N GLU A 512 10.63 -1.46 -26.75
CA GLU A 512 10.94 -2.21 -27.97
C GLU A 512 11.12 -3.72 -27.76
N ALA A 513 11.11 -4.21 -26.52
CA ALA A 513 11.33 -5.62 -26.26
C ALA A 513 10.23 -6.50 -26.87
N ARG A 514 10.63 -7.63 -27.44
CA ARG A 514 9.76 -8.57 -28.15
C ARG A 514 9.20 -9.63 -27.21
N VAL A 515 8.10 -10.26 -27.61
CA VAL A 515 7.50 -11.40 -26.89
C VAL A 515 8.54 -12.51 -26.65
N GLN A 516 9.41 -12.79 -27.62
CA GLN A 516 10.46 -13.80 -27.50
C GLN A 516 11.48 -13.50 -26.40
N GLU A 517 11.77 -12.22 -26.13
CA GLU A 517 12.70 -11.83 -25.05
C GLU A 517 12.05 -12.04 -23.67
N ILE A 518 10.73 -11.83 -23.56
CA ILE A 518 9.97 -12.17 -22.35
C ILE A 518 9.95 -13.69 -22.14
N ARG A 519 9.72 -14.46 -23.21
CA ARG A 519 9.78 -15.93 -23.17
C ARG A 519 11.16 -16.42 -22.72
N ASP A 520 12.23 -15.87 -23.28
CA ASP A 520 13.59 -16.21 -22.86
C ASP A 520 13.84 -15.81 -21.40
N ALA A 521 13.44 -14.61 -20.98
CA ALA A 521 13.57 -14.19 -19.58
C ALA A 521 12.92 -15.18 -18.60
N TYR A 522 11.72 -15.67 -18.91
CA TYR A 522 11.06 -16.72 -18.11
C TYR A 522 11.78 -18.07 -18.17
N ALA A 523 12.33 -18.46 -19.31
CA ALA A 523 13.12 -19.69 -19.42
C ALA A 523 14.44 -19.61 -18.64
N GLN A 524 15.13 -18.47 -18.69
CA GLN A 524 16.38 -18.24 -17.98
C GLN A 524 16.14 -18.17 -16.47
N ALA A 525 15.07 -17.51 -16.03
CA ALA A 525 14.66 -17.47 -14.62
C ALA A 525 14.49 -18.86 -14.02
N TRP A 526 13.82 -19.77 -14.75
CA TRP A 526 13.67 -21.17 -14.36
C TRP A 526 15.02 -21.87 -14.24
N LYS A 527 15.88 -21.76 -15.26
CA LYS A 527 17.23 -22.36 -15.27
C LYS A 527 18.11 -21.85 -14.12
N MET A 528 17.92 -20.59 -13.73
CA MET A 528 18.63 -19.95 -12.61
C MET A 528 18.06 -20.32 -11.23
N GLY A 529 16.97 -21.09 -11.17
CA GLY A 529 16.37 -21.53 -9.90
C GLY A 529 15.62 -20.42 -9.15
N LEU A 530 15.10 -19.41 -9.87
CA LEU A 530 14.24 -18.39 -9.27
C LEU A 530 12.91 -19.00 -8.82
N LYS A 531 12.34 -18.49 -7.73
CA LYS A 531 11.05 -18.97 -7.21
C LYS A 531 9.87 -18.32 -7.93
N CYS A 532 9.92 -17.01 -8.11
CA CYS A 532 8.86 -16.22 -8.72
C CYS A 532 9.44 -15.09 -9.57
N VAL A 533 8.83 -14.82 -10.73
CA VAL A 533 9.25 -13.74 -11.61
C VAL A 533 8.03 -12.98 -12.15
N ALA A 534 8.09 -11.66 -12.02
CA ALA A 534 7.19 -10.72 -12.66
C ALA A 534 8.00 -9.83 -13.61
N ILE A 535 7.55 -9.74 -14.86
CA ILE A 535 8.18 -8.93 -15.89
C ILE A 535 7.30 -7.71 -16.16
N TYR A 536 7.94 -6.55 -16.27
CA TYR A 536 7.30 -5.33 -16.73
C TYR A 536 8.06 -4.80 -17.94
N ARG A 537 7.39 -4.78 -19.09
CA ARG A 537 7.88 -4.05 -20.26
C ARG A 537 7.29 -2.65 -20.22
N ASP A 538 8.12 -1.65 -20.51
CA ASP A 538 7.65 -0.29 -20.70
C ASP A 538 6.53 -0.24 -21.76
N GLY A 539 5.46 0.47 -21.46
CA GLY A 539 4.24 0.53 -22.27
C GLY A 539 3.33 -0.71 -22.22
N SER A 540 3.57 -1.70 -21.34
CA SER A 540 2.58 -2.77 -21.08
C SER A 540 1.38 -2.29 -20.27
N LYS A 541 1.44 -1.09 -19.68
CA LYS A 541 0.30 -0.40 -19.05
C LYS A 541 0.31 1.05 -19.50
N ARG A 542 -0.85 1.59 -19.88
CA ARG A 542 -0.99 2.95 -20.45
C ARG A 542 -0.84 4.09 -19.44
N SER A 543 -1.02 3.84 -18.14
CA SER A 543 -0.79 4.83 -17.07
C SER A 543 0.33 4.40 -16.13
N GLN A 544 1.26 5.32 -15.84
CA GLN A 544 2.42 5.07 -14.99
C GLN A 544 2.48 6.07 -13.81
N PRO A 545 2.62 5.62 -12.56
CA PRO A 545 2.74 6.51 -11.40
C PRO A 545 4.08 7.26 -11.31
N LEU A 546 5.13 6.73 -11.94
CA LEU A 546 6.49 7.27 -11.92
C LEU A 546 7.00 7.35 -13.36
N ASN A 547 7.38 8.53 -13.81
CA ASN A 547 7.81 8.75 -15.19
C ASN A 547 9.26 9.25 -15.22
N THR A 548 10.00 8.81 -16.24
CA THR A 548 11.33 9.36 -16.60
C THR A 548 11.20 10.68 -17.38
N ARG A 549 9.97 11.10 -17.68
CA ARG A 549 9.63 12.32 -18.39
C ARG A 549 8.63 13.17 -17.62
N LYS A 550 8.61 14.47 -17.92
CA LYS A 550 7.58 15.40 -17.47
C LYS A 550 6.33 15.22 -18.34
N THR A 551 5.46 14.26 -18.02
CA THR A 551 4.16 14.11 -18.71
C THR A 551 3.08 14.87 -17.94
N ASN A 552 2.42 15.81 -18.61
CA ASN A 552 1.10 16.29 -18.23
C ASN A 552 0.11 15.33 -18.92
N GLU A 553 -0.39 14.30 -18.25
CA GLU A 553 -1.40 13.43 -18.85
C GLU A 553 -2.76 14.16 -18.88
N GLY A 554 -3.17 14.50 -20.09
CA GLY A 554 -4.47 15.06 -20.44
C GLY A 554 -4.63 15.10 -21.95
N GLY A 555 -4.94 13.95 -22.56
CA GLY A 555 -5.47 13.81 -23.92
C GLY A 555 -4.55 14.23 -25.08
N ASP A 556 -3.83 13.28 -25.67
CA ASP A 556 -3.34 13.43 -27.04
C ASP A 556 -4.53 13.39 -28.01
N LYS A 557 -5.07 14.57 -28.36
CA LYS A 557 -5.71 14.74 -29.65
C LYS A 557 -4.61 15.07 -30.66
N ALA A 558 -4.52 14.26 -31.70
CA ALA A 558 -3.71 14.54 -32.87
C ALA A 558 -4.05 15.95 -33.40
N GLU A 559 -3.10 16.88 -33.32
CA GLU A 559 -3.17 18.16 -34.01
C GLU A 559 -2.29 18.13 -35.25
N THR A 560 -2.93 17.84 -36.38
CA THR A 560 -2.66 18.58 -37.61
C THR A 560 -3.12 20.02 -37.39
N GLY A 561 -2.24 20.86 -36.82
CA GLY A 561 -2.47 22.29 -36.58
C GLY A 561 -1.19 23.07 -36.92
N SER A 562 -1.33 24.15 -37.69
CA SER A 562 -0.22 24.85 -38.33
C SER A 562 0.79 25.46 -37.34
N ALA A 563 2.08 25.39 -37.70
CA ALA A 563 3.23 25.81 -36.88
C ALA A 563 3.24 27.31 -36.43
N GLY A 564 2.30 28.13 -36.89
CA GLY A 564 2.18 29.54 -36.52
C GLY A 564 1.53 29.80 -35.16
N GLU A 565 0.56 28.97 -34.75
CA GLU A 565 -0.20 29.20 -33.51
C GLU A 565 0.53 28.68 -32.25
N ALA A 566 1.32 27.60 -32.39
CA ALA A 566 2.13 27.06 -31.32
C ALA A 566 3.22 28.03 -30.82
N ALA A 567 3.81 28.83 -31.73
CA ALA A 567 4.81 29.83 -31.38
C ALA A 567 4.21 31.01 -30.61
N ALA A 568 3.01 31.45 -31.00
CA ALA A 568 2.28 32.53 -30.31
C ALA A 568 1.81 32.09 -28.91
N LEU A 569 1.34 30.85 -28.78
CA LEU A 569 0.93 30.28 -27.50
C LEU A 569 2.12 30.07 -26.56
N GLN A 570 3.27 29.62 -27.06
CA GLN A 570 4.51 29.49 -26.28
C GLN A 570 5.07 30.83 -25.81
N ALA A 571 4.97 31.87 -26.64
CA ALA A 571 5.35 33.23 -26.25
C ALA A 571 4.44 33.76 -25.12
N ARG A 572 3.12 33.53 -25.24
CA ARG A 572 2.14 33.94 -24.24
C ARG A 572 2.29 33.18 -22.92
N VAL A 573 2.62 31.89 -22.97
CA VAL A 573 2.90 31.07 -21.78
C VAL A 573 4.16 31.56 -21.07
N ARG A 574 5.24 31.90 -21.79
CA ARG A 574 6.45 32.46 -21.17
C ARG A 574 6.23 33.82 -20.54
N GLU A 575 5.41 34.66 -21.17
CA GLU A 575 5.01 35.97 -20.65
C GLU A 575 4.19 35.82 -19.35
N LEU A 576 3.23 34.90 -19.33
CA LEU A 576 2.43 34.56 -18.15
C LEU A 576 3.25 33.89 -17.04
N GLU A 577 4.23 33.04 -17.38
CA GLU A 577 5.14 32.43 -16.41
C GLU A 577 6.04 33.48 -15.75
N GLN A 578 6.53 34.46 -16.51
CA GLN A 578 7.30 35.58 -15.97
C GLN A 578 6.43 36.49 -15.08
N GLU A 579 5.18 36.73 -15.47
CA GLU A 579 4.22 37.50 -14.68
C GLU A 579 3.86 36.78 -13.36
N VAL A 580 3.71 35.46 -13.39
CA VAL A 580 3.46 34.62 -12.20
C VAL A 580 4.69 34.56 -11.28
N VAL A 581 5.90 34.51 -11.81
CA VAL A 581 7.14 34.59 -11.00
C VAL A 581 7.25 35.95 -10.33
N LYS A 582 6.95 37.04 -11.05
CA LYS A 582 6.96 38.41 -10.52
C LYS A 582 5.89 38.63 -9.45
N LEU A 583 4.71 38.03 -9.61
CA LEU A 583 3.64 38.04 -8.61
C LEU A 583 3.96 37.17 -7.38
N ARG A 584 4.70 36.06 -7.56
CA ARG A 584 5.17 35.22 -6.45
C ARG A 584 6.26 35.89 -5.61
N GLU A 585 7.17 36.63 -6.25
CA GLU A 585 8.18 37.42 -5.55
C GLU A 585 7.55 38.57 -4.73
N GLN A 586 6.40 39.09 -5.14
CA GLN A 586 5.64 40.10 -4.39
C GLN A 586 4.80 39.53 -3.24
N ALA A 587 4.47 38.24 -3.25
CA ALA A 587 3.59 37.58 -2.27
C ALA A 587 4.35 36.85 -1.12
N GLY A 588 5.65 37.07 -1.01
CA GLY A 588 6.55 36.33 -0.10
C GLY A 588 6.66 36.87 1.34
N MET A 589 5.84 37.83 1.76
CA MET A 589 5.79 38.27 3.16
C MET A 589 4.33 38.29 3.64
N PRO A 590 3.97 37.53 4.69
CA PRO A 590 2.62 37.60 5.23
C PRO A 590 2.43 38.97 5.89
N LEU A 591 1.76 39.89 5.19
CA LEU A 591 1.49 41.23 5.69
C LEU A 591 0.31 41.15 6.67
N ARG A 592 0.61 41.06 7.97
CA ARG A 592 -0.42 41.09 9.02
C ARG A 592 -1.15 42.43 8.98
N ARG A 593 -2.42 42.43 8.58
CA ARG A 593 -3.27 43.63 8.63
C ARG A 593 -3.79 43.82 10.06
N ARG A 594 -3.14 44.71 10.83
CA ARG A 594 -3.60 45.09 12.18
C ARG A 594 -4.80 46.02 12.07
N LEU A 595 -5.70 45.95 13.06
CA LEU A 595 -6.82 46.89 13.17
C LEU A 595 -6.33 48.20 13.82
N PRO A 596 -6.95 49.35 13.53
CA PRO A 596 -6.67 50.61 14.20
C PRO A 596 -6.94 50.56 15.72
N GLU A 597 -6.28 51.44 16.47
CA GLU A 597 -6.45 51.54 17.94
C GLU A 597 -7.92 51.80 18.32
N THR A 598 -8.62 52.64 17.55
CA THR A 598 -10.06 52.91 17.67
C THR A 598 -10.82 52.23 16.53
N ARG A 599 -11.75 51.32 16.84
CA ARG A 599 -12.47 50.50 15.85
C ARG A 599 -13.91 50.21 16.26
N LYS A 600 -14.75 49.86 15.28
CA LYS A 600 -16.10 49.34 15.53
C LYS A 600 -16.00 47.88 15.96
N ALA A 601 -16.78 47.50 16.95
CA ALA A 601 -16.87 46.12 17.43
C ALA A 601 -18.32 45.74 17.74
N TYR A 602 -18.66 44.48 17.47
CA TYR A 602 -19.94 43.89 17.85
C TYR A 602 -19.75 43.11 19.15
N THR A 603 -20.54 43.40 20.16
CA THR A 603 -20.54 42.63 21.41
C THR A 603 -21.85 41.88 21.58
N HIS A 604 -21.76 40.56 21.77
CA HIS A 604 -22.91 39.65 21.90
C HIS A 604 -22.79 38.84 23.18
N LYS A 605 -23.78 38.95 24.08
CA LYS A 605 -23.88 38.10 25.26
C LYS A 605 -24.45 36.74 24.88
N PHE A 606 -23.82 35.66 25.32
CA PHE A 606 -24.33 34.31 25.13
C PHE A 606 -24.33 33.53 26.45
N GLU A 607 -25.17 32.50 26.49
CA GLU A 607 -25.26 31.57 27.61
C GLU A 607 -25.46 30.17 27.04
N ILE A 608 -24.60 29.24 27.45
CA ILE A 608 -24.66 27.83 27.04
C ILE A 608 -24.61 27.00 28.32
N ALA A 609 -25.66 26.21 28.57
CA ALA A 609 -25.72 25.31 29.73
C ALA A 609 -25.38 25.97 31.09
N GLY A 610 -25.83 27.22 31.30
CA GLY A 610 -25.60 27.98 32.54
C GLY A 610 -24.23 28.66 32.63
N HIS A 611 -23.38 28.57 31.60
CA HIS A 611 -22.16 29.35 31.47
C HIS A 611 -22.43 30.62 30.65
N GLU A 612 -22.34 31.78 31.30
CA GLU A 612 -22.46 33.07 30.62
C GLU A 612 -21.11 33.54 30.07
N GLY A 613 -21.14 34.14 28.88
CA GLY A 613 -19.98 34.76 28.24
C GLY A 613 -20.36 35.89 27.28
N TYR A 614 -19.36 36.65 26.87
CA TYR A 614 -19.46 37.76 25.92
C TYR A 614 -18.53 37.50 24.74
N LEU A 615 -19.04 37.67 23.52
CA LEU A 615 -18.27 37.65 22.29
C LEU A 615 -18.09 39.09 21.84
N THR A 616 -16.86 39.54 21.67
CA THR A 616 -16.55 40.85 21.10
C THR A 616 -15.77 40.66 19.81
N VAL A 617 -16.37 41.03 18.68
CA VAL A 617 -15.76 40.92 17.35
C VAL A 617 -15.41 42.31 16.83
N GLY A 618 -14.11 42.59 16.68
CA GLY A 618 -13.62 43.82 16.05
C GLY A 618 -13.67 43.70 14.54
N VAL A 619 -14.13 44.74 13.84
CA VAL A 619 -14.22 44.76 12.38
C VAL A 619 -13.22 45.71 11.75
N PHE A 620 -12.76 45.35 10.55
CA PHE A 620 -12.02 46.23 9.66
C PHE A 620 -12.94 47.29 9.05
N ASP A 621 -12.36 48.36 8.48
CA ASP A 621 -13.11 49.45 7.84
C ASP A 621 -14.01 48.97 6.68
N ASN A 622 -13.70 47.82 6.08
CA ASN A 622 -14.49 47.17 5.03
C ASN A 622 -15.64 46.30 5.57
N GLY A 623 -15.90 46.29 6.88
CA GLY A 623 -16.96 45.53 7.52
C GLY A 623 -16.65 44.04 7.78
N GLN A 624 -15.46 43.56 7.42
CA GLN A 624 -15.05 42.17 7.69
C GLN A 624 -14.54 41.98 9.12
N PRO A 625 -14.75 40.81 9.75
CA PRO A 625 -14.23 40.53 11.08
C PRO A 625 -12.71 40.40 11.06
N GLY A 626 -12.04 41.04 12.03
CA GLY A 626 -10.58 41.05 12.14
C GLY A 626 -10.04 40.65 13.51
N GLU A 627 -10.85 40.72 14.57
CA GLU A 627 -10.51 40.25 15.91
C GLU A 627 -11.70 39.59 16.58
N LEU A 628 -11.43 38.60 17.43
CA LEU A 628 -12.41 37.89 18.23
C LEU A 628 -11.88 37.78 19.66
N PHE A 629 -12.67 38.30 20.61
CA PHE A 629 -12.48 38.10 22.05
C PHE A 629 -13.68 37.36 22.62
N VAL A 630 -13.40 36.42 23.52
CA VAL A 630 -14.43 35.61 24.17
C VAL A 630 -14.21 35.69 25.68
N THR A 631 -14.99 36.52 26.36
CA THR A 631 -14.87 36.72 27.81
C THR A 631 -15.90 35.86 28.54
N MET A 632 -15.45 34.94 29.39
CA MET A 632 -16.33 34.09 30.20
C MET A 632 -16.57 34.70 31.58
N ALA A 633 -17.78 34.57 32.15
CA ALA A 633 -18.15 35.21 33.42
C ALA A 633 -17.42 34.67 34.68
N LYS A 634 -16.76 33.50 34.59
CA LYS A 634 -15.87 32.97 35.65
C LYS A 634 -14.41 33.19 35.25
N GLU A 635 -13.88 34.34 35.65
CA GLU A 635 -12.49 34.74 35.45
C GLU A 635 -11.53 33.75 36.15
N GLY A 636 -10.45 33.33 35.47
CA GLY A 636 -9.45 32.40 36.00
C GLY A 636 -9.75 30.89 35.87
N SER A 637 -10.81 30.49 35.16
CA SER A 637 -11.09 29.07 34.88
C SER A 637 -10.30 28.55 33.65
N THR A 638 -10.02 27.23 33.61
CA THR A 638 -9.40 26.56 32.44
C THR A 638 -10.14 26.84 31.13
N ILE A 639 -11.47 27.01 31.20
CA ILE A 639 -12.31 27.35 30.05
C ILE A 639 -12.05 28.79 29.58
N GLY A 640 -11.86 29.73 30.51
CA GLY A 640 -11.49 31.12 30.18
C GLY A 640 -10.18 31.18 29.40
N GLY A 641 -9.11 30.56 29.92
CA GLY A 641 -7.80 30.56 29.24
C GLY A 641 -7.81 29.85 27.88
N LEU A 642 -8.63 28.80 27.73
CA LEU A 642 -8.83 28.14 26.44
C LEU A 642 -9.55 29.04 25.44
N MET A 643 -10.58 29.76 25.87
CA MET A 643 -11.34 30.69 25.01
C MET A 643 -10.53 31.92 24.64
N ASP A 644 -9.67 32.43 25.53
CA ASP A 644 -8.69 33.48 25.21
C ASP A 644 -7.71 33.02 24.13
N SER A 645 -7.23 31.77 24.24
CA SER A 645 -6.34 31.17 23.24
C SER A 645 -7.03 31.02 21.88
N VAL A 646 -8.29 30.56 21.86
CA VAL A 646 -9.09 30.44 20.63
C VAL A 646 -9.35 31.81 20.01
N GLY A 647 -9.68 32.82 20.82
CA GLY A 647 -9.87 34.20 20.37
C GLY A 647 -8.60 34.79 19.76
N ALA A 648 -7.45 34.61 20.42
CA ALA A 648 -6.16 35.10 19.94
C ALA A 648 -5.74 34.43 18.62
N LEU A 649 -5.84 33.10 18.51
CA LEU A 649 -5.52 32.37 17.30
C LEU A 649 -6.44 32.73 16.13
N THR A 650 -7.74 32.88 16.41
CA THR A 650 -8.74 33.29 15.40
C THR A 650 -8.47 34.71 14.92
N SER A 651 -8.14 35.63 15.83
CA SER A 651 -7.74 37.00 15.50
C SER A 651 -6.49 37.04 14.62
N MET A 652 -5.48 36.23 14.95
CA MET A 652 -4.29 36.11 14.11
C MET A 652 -4.63 35.57 12.72
N ALA A 653 -5.43 34.51 12.63
CA ALA A 653 -5.83 33.92 11.35
C ALA A 653 -6.55 34.95 10.45
N LEU A 654 -7.50 35.72 11.01
CA LEU A 654 -8.22 36.75 10.27
C LEU A 654 -7.29 37.90 9.82
N GLN A 655 -6.35 38.32 10.67
CA GLN A 655 -5.37 39.37 10.33
C GLN A 655 -4.34 38.95 9.27
N TYR A 656 -4.13 37.64 9.08
CA TYR A 656 -3.32 37.06 8.02
C TYR A 656 -4.13 36.69 6.77
N GLY A 657 -5.41 37.05 6.70
CA GLY A 657 -6.24 36.90 5.50
C GLY A 657 -6.89 35.53 5.32
N VAL A 658 -7.00 34.71 6.39
CA VAL A 658 -7.76 33.46 6.32
C VAL A 658 -9.26 33.77 6.17
N PRO A 659 -9.96 33.23 5.15
CA PRO A 659 -11.39 33.45 4.97
C PRO A 659 -12.22 32.89 6.15
N LEU A 660 -13.24 33.64 6.59
CA LEU A 660 -14.10 33.23 7.70
C LEU A 660 -14.83 31.91 7.40
N GLU A 661 -15.24 31.70 6.15
CA GLU A 661 -15.94 30.49 5.68
C GLU A 661 -15.11 29.23 5.95
N ALA A 662 -13.78 29.32 5.81
CA ALA A 662 -12.88 28.20 6.07
C ALA A 662 -12.82 27.87 7.56
N LEU A 663 -12.82 28.89 8.43
CA LEU A 663 -12.85 28.72 9.88
C LEU A 663 -14.20 28.15 10.33
N VAL A 664 -15.31 28.68 9.83
CA VAL A 664 -16.67 28.19 10.13
C VAL A 664 -16.83 26.73 9.73
N LYS A 665 -16.40 26.36 8.51
CA LYS A 665 -16.46 24.96 8.04
C LYS A 665 -15.67 24.00 8.94
N LYS A 666 -14.62 24.48 9.59
CA LYS A 666 -13.73 23.65 10.42
C LYS A 666 -14.18 23.55 11.88
N PHE A 667 -14.72 24.64 12.42
CA PHE A 667 -14.99 24.78 13.86
C PHE A 667 -16.48 24.70 14.23
N ALA A 668 -17.41 24.87 13.27
CA ALA A 668 -18.81 24.57 13.50
C ALA A 668 -19.01 23.06 13.78
N HIS A 669 -19.93 22.75 14.69
CA HIS A 669 -20.32 21.41 15.14
C HIS A 669 -19.23 20.60 15.86
N GLN A 670 -18.14 21.23 16.29
CA GLN A 670 -17.19 20.59 17.20
C GLN A 670 -17.85 20.32 18.55
N ARG A 671 -17.66 19.10 19.07
CA ARG A 671 -18.36 18.61 20.26
C ARG A 671 -17.42 18.51 21.45
N PHE A 672 -17.67 19.29 22.49
CA PHE A 672 -17.02 19.17 23.81
C PHE A 672 -17.74 20.07 24.83
N GLU A 673 -17.58 19.75 26.11
CA GLU A 673 -18.19 20.51 27.20
C GLU A 673 -17.49 21.87 27.42
N PRO A 674 -18.22 22.97 27.69
CA PRO A 674 -19.68 23.05 27.91
C PRO A 674 -20.51 22.95 26.62
N SER A 675 -21.50 22.06 26.62
CA SER A 675 -22.47 21.88 25.54
C SER A 675 -23.91 21.96 26.08
N GLY A 676 -24.87 22.43 25.27
CA GLY A 676 -26.28 22.45 25.65
C GLY A 676 -27.10 23.58 25.04
N PHE A 677 -28.31 23.73 25.58
CA PHE A 677 -29.27 24.73 25.12
C PHE A 677 -28.76 26.15 25.36
N THR A 678 -29.08 27.02 24.40
CA THR A 678 -28.73 28.44 24.45
C THR A 678 -29.97 29.31 24.41
N LYS A 679 -29.85 30.55 24.90
CA LYS A 679 -30.94 31.54 24.84
C LYS A 679 -31.09 32.19 23.45
N ASN A 680 -30.25 31.83 22.47
CA ASN A 680 -30.31 32.38 21.12
C ASN A 680 -31.32 31.60 20.25
N PRO A 681 -32.41 32.24 19.76
CA PRO A 681 -33.43 31.58 18.94
C PRO A 681 -32.87 30.98 17.64
N GLU A 682 -31.79 31.56 17.09
CA GLU A 682 -31.14 31.10 15.86
C GLU A 682 -30.17 29.92 16.10
N ILE A 683 -29.69 29.73 17.34
CA ILE A 683 -28.79 28.64 17.74
C ILE A 683 -29.33 28.01 19.03
N ARG A 684 -30.45 27.30 18.93
CA ARG A 684 -31.16 26.74 20.12
C ARG A 684 -30.33 25.76 20.94
N ASN A 685 -29.41 25.03 20.30
CA ASN A 685 -28.51 24.08 20.94
C ASN A 685 -27.11 24.22 20.33
N ALA A 686 -26.09 24.29 21.20
CA ALA A 686 -24.69 24.35 20.83
C ALA A 686 -23.96 23.10 21.36
N SER A 687 -23.18 22.48 20.49
CA SER A 687 -22.41 21.27 20.82
C SER A 687 -21.05 21.56 21.49
N SER A 688 -20.66 22.84 21.53
CA SER A 688 -19.59 23.41 22.34
C SER A 688 -19.67 24.94 22.32
N ILE A 689 -18.88 25.61 23.15
CA ILE A 689 -18.72 27.08 23.07
C ILE A 689 -18.17 27.48 21.70
N THR A 690 -17.15 26.77 21.19
CA THR A 690 -16.54 27.05 19.88
C THR A 690 -17.53 26.87 18.72
N ASP A 691 -18.36 25.82 18.76
CA ASP A 691 -19.46 25.64 17.81
C ASP A 691 -20.40 26.85 17.80
N TYR A 692 -20.81 27.33 18.98
CA TYR A 692 -21.66 28.51 19.09
C TYR A 692 -20.99 29.77 18.53
N VAL A 693 -19.72 30.03 18.85
CA VAL A 693 -18.99 31.22 18.39
C VAL A 693 -18.92 31.27 16.87
N PHE A 694 -18.49 30.19 16.23
CA PHE A 694 -18.31 30.18 14.77
C PHE A 694 -19.65 30.15 14.02
N ARG A 695 -20.69 29.49 14.55
CA ARG A 695 -22.03 29.57 13.97
C ARG A 695 -22.64 30.96 14.12
N TRP A 696 -22.42 31.63 15.24
CA TRP A 696 -22.86 33.01 15.42
C TRP A 696 -22.12 33.98 14.48
N MET A 697 -20.79 33.85 14.35
CA MET A 697 -20.02 34.65 13.39
C MET A 697 -20.49 34.40 11.94
N ALA A 698 -20.82 33.16 11.60
CA ALA A 698 -21.36 32.82 10.28
C ALA A 698 -22.71 33.52 10.01
N LEU A 699 -23.62 33.52 10.99
CA LEU A 699 -24.91 34.21 10.89
C LEU A 699 -24.77 35.74 10.71
N GLN A 700 -23.73 36.35 11.28
CA GLN A 700 -23.52 37.79 11.22
C GLN A 700 -22.74 38.26 9.98
N PHE A 701 -21.71 37.51 9.55
CA PHE A 701 -20.73 37.99 8.58
C PHE A 701 -20.74 37.22 7.24
N ILE A 702 -21.44 36.09 7.11
CA ILE A 702 -21.51 35.32 5.85
C ILE A 702 -22.89 35.53 5.20
N PRO A 703 -22.96 36.16 4.00
CA PRO A 703 -24.20 36.32 3.26
C PRO A 703 -24.88 34.98 2.94
N GLY A 704 -26.20 34.89 3.10
CA GLY A 704 -27.00 33.69 2.80
C GLY A 704 -26.88 32.54 3.83
N TYR A 705 -25.97 32.61 4.82
CA TYR A 705 -25.82 31.56 5.82
C TYR A 705 -27.02 31.45 6.77
N ARG A 706 -27.66 32.59 7.09
CA ARG A 706 -28.86 32.66 7.94
C ARG A 706 -30.05 31.94 7.30
N GLU A 707 -30.34 32.24 6.04
CA GLU A 707 -31.48 31.70 5.28
C GLU A 707 -31.41 30.17 5.12
N LEU A 708 -30.21 29.63 4.94
CA LEU A 708 -29.99 28.19 4.79
C LEU A 708 -30.14 27.40 6.10
N ASN A 709 -30.07 28.05 7.26
CA ASN A 709 -29.96 27.39 8.57
C ASN A 709 -31.03 27.76 9.60
N THR A 710 -31.90 28.74 9.34
CA THR A 710 -33.09 29.01 10.19
C THR A 710 -34.23 28.04 9.88
N LEU A 711 -34.67 27.29 10.90
CA LEU A 711 -35.86 26.43 10.84
C LEU A 711 -37.14 27.28 10.76
N ASN A 712 -38.10 26.81 9.95
CA ASN A 712 -39.38 27.47 9.66
C ASN A 712 -40.16 27.79 10.96
N PRO A 713 -40.68 29.02 11.19
CA PRO A 713 -41.28 29.44 12.46
C PRO A 713 -42.61 28.76 12.84
N SER A 714 -43.16 27.88 11.99
CA SER A 714 -44.54 27.41 12.04
C SER A 714 -44.73 25.99 12.58
N GLN A 715 -43.73 25.39 13.25
CA GLN A 715 -43.90 24.12 13.96
C GLN A 715 -44.28 24.36 15.43
N PRO A 716 -45.44 23.87 15.91
CA PRO A 716 -45.84 24.01 17.31
C PRO A 716 -44.98 23.12 18.22
N GLU A 717 -44.42 23.71 19.28
CA GLU A 717 -43.68 23.01 20.33
C GLU A 717 -44.64 22.22 21.23
N LEU A 718 -44.46 20.90 21.32
CA LEU A 718 -45.13 20.06 22.30
C LEU A 718 -44.36 20.10 23.62
N THR A 719 -44.97 20.66 24.66
CA THR A 719 -44.42 20.67 26.02
C THR A 719 -44.59 19.30 26.68
N MET A 720 -43.49 18.64 27.03
CA MET A 720 -43.46 17.42 27.84
C MET A 720 -42.97 17.77 29.26
N PRO A 721 -43.84 17.82 30.28
CA PRO A 721 -43.43 18.09 31.66
C PRO A 721 -42.72 16.86 32.25
N GLY A 722 -41.50 17.04 32.78
CA GLY A 722 -40.76 16.01 33.52
C GLY A 722 -39.25 15.92 33.22
N LEU A 723 -38.81 16.35 32.04
CA LEU A 723 -37.41 16.24 31.61
C LEU A 723 -36.45 17.16 32.40
N LEU A 724 -36.96 18.27 32.92
CA LEU A 724 -36.19 19.27 33.67
C LEU A 724 -35.76 18.80 35.07
N GLU A 725 -36.49 17.84 35.66
CA GLU A 725 -36.22 17.31 37.00
C GLU A 725 -35.15 16.21 36.97
N GLU A 726 -35.12 15.41 35.90
CA GLU A 726 -34.09 14.37 35.69
C GLU A 726 -32.72 14.94 35.32
N LEU A 727 -32.68 16.04 34.56
CA LEU A 727 -31.43 16.70 34.18
C LEU A 727 -30.69 17.32 35.37
N LYS A 728 -31.41 17.79 36.40
CA LYS A 728 -30.80 18.34 37.62
C LYS A 728 -30.15 17.29 38.52
N LYS A 729 -30.54 16.02 38.45
CA LYS A 729 -30.01 14.95 39.31
C LYS A 729 -28.69 14.32 38.83
N LYS A 730 -28.25 14.59 37.59
CA LYS A 730 -27.07 13.93 36.99
C LYS A 730 -25.77 14.74 37.00
N VAL A 731 -25.76 15.97 37.53
CA VAL A 731 -24.55 16.81 37.54
C VAL A 731 -23.93 16.86 38.94
N ASN A 732 -22.98 15.95 39.17
CA ASN A 732 -21.83 16.02 40.10
C ASN A 732 -21.56 14.66 40.77
N ARG A 733 -20.72 13.83 40.13
CA ARG A 733 -19.81 12.94 40.84
C ARG A 733 -18.40 13.12 40.28
N PRO A 734 -17.38 13.45 41.10
CA PRO A 734 -16.00 13.33 40.69
C PRO A 734 -15.67 11.84 40.57
N VAL A 735 -15.02 11.47 39.47
CA VAL A 735 -14.50 10.11 39.25
C VAL A 735 -13.31 9.92 40.19
N SER A 736 -13.40 8.97 41.11
CA SER A 736 -12.25 8.46 41.87
C SER A 736 -11.98 7.02 41.45
N ASP A 737 -10.70 6.77 41.20
CA ASP A 737 -9.95 5.52 41.10
C ASP A 737 -10.70 4.23 40.75
N LEU A 738 -10.37 3.70 39.57
CA LEU A 738 -10.73 2.37 39.10
C LEU A 738 -9.96 1.29 39.90
N PRO A 739 -10.64 0.32 40.55
CA PRO A 739 -10.04 -0.94 40.92
C PRO A 739 -10.16 -1.95 39.76
N LEU A 740 -9.06 -2.66 39.50
CA LEU A 740 -9.05 -3.93 38.77
C LEU A 740 -9.67 -5.03 39.63
N SER A 741 -10.51 -5.90 39.06
CA SER A 741 -10.55 -7.33 39.41
C SER A 741 -11.37 -8.15 38.42
N ASP A 742 -11.04 -9.45 38.39
CA ASP A 742 -11.32 -10.48 37.41
C ASP A 742 -12.71 -11.16 37.46
N ASP A 743 -12.93 -11.91 36.38
CA ASP A 743 -13.62 -13.21 36.24
C ASP A 743 -15.16 -13.38 36.25
N THR A 744 -15.57 -14.08 35.17
CA THR A 744 -16.65 -15.08 34.99
C THR A 744 -18.09 -14.81 35.45
N ASP A 745 -19.06 -14.86 34.52
CA ASP A 745 -19.91 -16.06 34.34
C ASP A 745 -20.97 -15.94 33.21
N LEU A 746 -21.52 -17.11 32.88
CA LEU A 746 -22.30 -17.60 31.73
C LEU A 746 -23.84 -17.33 31.76
N ILE A 747 -24.49 -17.57 30.59
CA ILE A 747 -25.94 -17.89 30.31
C ILE A 747 -26.90 -16.67 30.22
N GLY A 748 -27.88 -16.55 29.30
CA GLY A 748 -28.44 -17.40 28.23
C GLY A 748 -29.63 -16.70 27.54
N LEU A 749 -30.00 -17.15 26.33
CA LEU A 749 -31.13 -16.65 25.50
C LEU A 749 -32.50 -17.13 26.03
N PRO A 750 -33.60 -16.44 25.65
CA PRO A 750 -34.63 -17.15 24.88
C PRO A 750 -35.33 -16.34 23.74
N ALA A 751 -36.04 -17.11 22.91
CA ALA A 751 -36.67 -16.80 21.63
C ALA A 751 -38.09 -16.19 21.71
N GLY A 752 -38.59 -15.68 20.57
CA GLY A 752 -40.02 -15.37 20.36
C GLY A 752 -40.35 -14.87 18.95
N ASN A 753 -41.20 -15.64 18.24
CA ASN A 753 -41.89 -15.33 16.98
C ASN A 753 -42.84 -14.12 17.10
N ASP A 754 -43.11 -13.36 16.02
CA ASP A 754 -44.44 -13.39 15.35
C ASP A 754 -44.54 -12.60 14.03
N SER A 755 -45.65 -12.87 13.33
CA SER A 755 -45.96 -12.70 11.92
C SER A 755 -47.05 -11.62 11.69
N GLY A 756 -47.17 -11.01 10.48
CA GLY A 756 -48.42 -10.30 10.12
C GLY A 756 -48.41 -9.34 8.90
N ASN A 757 -49.22 -9.68 7.90
CA ASN A 757 -49.48 -9.00 6.60
C ASN A 757 -50.51 -7.84 6.65
N GLY A 758 -50.54 -6.94 5.64
CA GLY A 758 -51.80 -6.24 5.25
C GLY A 758 -51.75 -4.92 4.43
N ALA A 759 -51.89 -5.06 3.10
CA ALA A 759 -52.12 -4.15 1.93
C ALA A 759 -52.93 -2.80 1.95
N ARG A 760 -52.51 -1.88 1.00
CA ARG A 760 -53.22 -1.01 -0.02
C ARG A 760 -54.26 0.07 0.42
N ASN A 761 -54.45 1.29 -0.17
CA ASN A 761 -54.33 1.97 -1.50
C ASN A 761 -54.10 3.51 -1.28
N GLY A 762 -53.43 4.33 -2.12
CA GLY A 762 -53.86 4.96 -3.40
C GLY A 762 -53.68 6.52 -3.38
N SER A 763 -52.61 7.08 -3.97
CA SER A 763 -52.51 7.92 -5.19
C SER A 763 -52.64 9.46 -5.07
N GLY A 764 -51.57 10.19 -5.44
CA GLY A 764 -51.55 11.63 -5.77
C GLY A 764 -50.12 12.20 -5.90
N SER A 765 -49.64 12.45 -7.14
CA SER A 765 -48.32 13.03 -7.49
C SER A 765 -48.27 14.56 -7.28
N VAL A 766 -47.16 15.26 -7.06
CA VAL A 766 -46.07 15.58 -8.03
C VAL A 766 -44.83 16.20 -7.31
N HIS A 767 -43.64 15.86 -7.83
CA HIS A 767 -42.27 16.42 -7.61
C HIS A 767 -41.45 15.98 -6.37
N GLY A 768 -40.98 14.73 -6.41
CA GLY A 768 -39.79 14.27 -5.68
C GLY A 768 -38.69 13.83 -6.65
N ARG A 769 -37.46 14.31 -6.43
CA ARG A 769 -36.26 13.84 -7.15
C ARG A 769 -35.89 12.44 -6.64
N ALA A 770 -35.68 11.49 -7.55
CA ALA A 770 -35.50 10.06 -7.23
C ALA A 770 -34.18 9.77 -6.49
N ILE A 771 -34.27 8.98 -5.42
CA ILE A 771 -33.15 8.39 -4.67
C ILE A 771 -32.72 7.11 -5.41
N THR A 772 -31.46 7.02 -5.84
CA THR A 772 -31.00 5.96 -6.75
C THR A 772 -30.13 4.88 -6.10
N THR A 773 -29.80 4.96 -4.80
CA THR A 773 -29.07 3.88 -4.11
C THR A 773 -29.56 3.63 -2.66
N LEU A 774 -29.45 2.37 -2.22
CA LEU A 774 -29.71 1.96 -0.83
C LEU A 774 -28.76 2.65 0.18
N SER A 775 -27.60 3.12 -0.27
CA SER A 775 -26.63 3.86 0.55
C SER A 775 -27.10 5.28 0.90
N ASP A 776 -27.82 5.95 -0.01
CA ASP A 776 -28.40 7.28 0.27
C ASP A 776 -29.56 7.20 1.26
N ALA A 777 -30.32 6.09 1.24
CA ALA A 777 -31.35 5.84 2.25
C ALA A 777 -30.71 5.65 3.65
N ILE A 778 -29.63 4.88 3.76
CA ILE A 778 -28.96 4.58 5.05
C ILE A 778 -28.31 5.84 5.67
N ALA A 779 -27.71 6.72 4.86
CA ALA A 779 -27.11 7.97 5.33
C ALA A 779 -28.14 8.95 5.90
N HIS A 780 -29.39 8.89 5.41
CA HIS A 780 -30.47 9.74 5.90
C HIS A 780 -31.09 9.23 7.20
N PHE A 781 -31.02 7.91 7.48
CA PHE A 781 -31.57 7.29 8.68
C PHE A 781 -30.63 7.25 9.90
N GLN A 782 -29.34 7.57 9.74
CA GLN A 782 -28.33 7.51 10.81
C GLN A 782 -28.10 8.81 11.59
N ARG A 783 -28.79 9.91 11.27
CA ARG A 783 -28.50 11.22 11.90
C ARG A 783 -28.89 11.31 13.38
N ASP A 784 -29.85 10.51 13.83
CA ASP A 784 -30.42 10.58 15.19
C ASP A 784 -30.32 9.25 15.97
N ALA A 785 -29.46 8.32 15.53
CA ALA A 785 -29.40 6.99 16.13
C ALA A 785 -28.49 6.95 17.37
N PRO A 786 -29.00 6.64 18.57
CA PRO A 786 -28.20 6.61 19.79
C PRO A 786 -27.22 5.43 19.79
N THR A 787 -26.08 5.60 20.46
CA THR A 787 -25.13 4.52 20.74
C THR A 787 -25.69 3.62 21.84
N CYS A 788 -25.55 2.31 21.67
CA CYS A 788 -26.00 1.33 22.64
C CYS A 788 -25.24 1.51 23.97
N PRO A 789 -25.92 1.72 25.11
CA PRO A 789 -25.27 1.91 26.40
C PRO A 789 -24.56 0.65 26.89
N ASN A 790 -24.97 -0.53 26.39
CA ASN A 790 -24.36 -1.81 26.77
C ASN A 790 -23.02 -2.11 26.05
N CYS A 791 -22.91 -1.82 24.74
CA CYS A 791 -21.73 -2.22 23.95
C CYS A 791 -21.14 -1.11 23.06
N GLY A 792 -21.67 0.11 23.13
CA GLY A 792 -21.19 1.27 22.36
C GLY A 792 -21.51 1.24 20.86
N HIS A 793 -22.09 0.16 20.32
CA HIS A 793 -22.44 0.07 18.90
C HIS A 793 -23.63 0.97 18.55
N VAL A 794 -23.58 1.65 17.41
CA VAL A 794 -24.66 2.55 16.96
C VAL A 794 -25.92 1.72 16.69
N ALA A 795 -27.00 2.02 17.41
CA ALA A 795 -28.26 1.32 17.24
C ALA A 795 -28.90 1.70 15.89
N VAL A 796 -29.74 0.83 15.34
CA VAL A 796 -30.44 1.09 14.08
C VAL A 796 -31.92 1.25 14.38
N ARG A 797 -32.56 2.23 13.76
CA ARG A 797 -33.98 2.53 14.00
C ARG A 797 -34.83 1.34 13.59
N ASN A 798 -35.66 0.85 14.52
CA ASN A 798 -36.59 -0.27 14.33
C ASN A 798 -37.98 0.19 14.80
N GLY A 799 -38.73 0.82 13.89
CA GLY A 799 -40.01 1.46 14.20
C GLY A 799 -39.86 2.76 15.01
N ALA A 800 -40.58 2.87 16.13
CA ALA A 800 -40.49 4.01 17.06
C ALA A 800 -39.28 3.92 18.01
N CYS A 801 -38.60 2.76 18.04
CA CYS A 801 -37.46 2.48 18.92
C CYS A 801 -36.18 2.27 18.10
N PHE A 802 -35.06 2.06 18.78
CA PHE A 802 -33.78 1.71 18.19
C PHE A 802 -33.34 0.34 18.67
N LYS A 803 -32.76 -0.49 17.80
CA LYS A 803 -32.24 -1.82 18.16
C LYS A 803 -30.75 -1.90 17.86
N CYS A 804 -29.97 -2.35 18.83
CA CYS A 804 -28.56 -2.62 18.64
C CYS A 804 -28.38 -3.93 17.87
N LEU A 805 -27.80 -3.88 16.67
CA LEU A 805 -27.56 -5.07 15.85
C LEU A 805 -26.40 -5.94 16.39
N ASN A 806 -25.62 -5.43 17.34
CA ASN A 806 -24.47 -6.13 17.92
C ASN A 806 -24.82 -6.95 19.17
N CYS A 807 -25.66 -6.42 20.07
CA CYS A 807 -26.04 -7.11 21.31
C CYS A 807 -27.55 -7.33 21.47
N GLY A 808 -28.37 -6.90 20.52
CA GLY A 808 -29.82 -7.10 20.53
C GLY A 808 -30.63 -6.10 21.36
N GLU A 809 -29.96 -5.27 22.16
CA GLU A 809 -30.57 -4.29 23.08
C GLU A 809 -31.48 -3.29 22.37
N SER A 810 -32.68 -3.03 22.93
CA SER A 810 -33.67 -2.12 22.34
C SER A 810 -33.81 -0.85 23.18
N LEU A 811 -33.69 0.31 22.54
CA LEU A 811 -33.63 1.64 23.15
C LEU A 811 -34.85 2.46 22.69
N GLY A 812 -35.63 2.97 23.64
CA GLY A 812 -36.77 3.85 23.36
C GLY A 812 -38.09 3.14 23.05
N CYS A 813 -38.26 1.87 23.41
CA CYS A 813 -39.59 1.27 23.55
C CYS A 813 -40.07 1.41 25.00
N SER A 814 -41.32 1.85 25.17
CA SER A 814 -42.08 1.70 26.41
C SER A 814 -42.50 0.24 26.61
#